data_AF-A0A368MYB8-F1
#
_entry.id   AF-A0A368MYB8-F1
#
_cell.length_a   1.000
_cell.length_b   1.000
_cell.length_c   1.000
_cell.angle_alpha   90.00
_cell.angle_beta   90.00
_cell.angle_gamma   90.00
#
_symmetry.space_group_name_H-M   'P 1'
#
loop_
_entity.id
_entity.type
_entity.pdbx_description
1 polymer ?
#
loop_
_entity_poly.entity_id
_entity_poly.type
_entity_poly.pdbx_seq_one_letter_code
_entity_poly.pdbx_strand_id
1 'polypeptide(L)'
;MHIQKEDLEELEFPELLSEIAPFAYSPKTEDKIMSLLPMSRDEAEISLKKTSEFLTSFESSNAIPFHEYEDIEQELRLMIIENFHLENKAFLKIKNITEQIGKLQKFFPTFSETFPLLLKEVQALEFHKAIIEKIDKVFNRFGEVKSEASPDLKVLRTEIQHAKKAIQENFNRALATYSQNDLLDEIRETILEDQRVLAVKSGFKKRVPGRVLGISKTGSITYIQPESVLKHYFKLRENEEEEKKETDRILRKLTAEIAEYQPWLESYQKYIFDLDLIRAKAKFAEKINAVLPKINSHPTLRLRDAFHPLLWLRNSVEKKKIYPQSLTLTEHNRIICISGPNAGGKSITLKTVGLLQLMIQSGILVPVHPKSEMFFFDKIMTDIGDNQSIENHLSTYSSRLKKMSGIIREADHKTLLLIDEFGTGSDPELGGALAESFLEYFYDKKSFAIITTHYTNIKLVVEQLPNAENAAMLFDEHSLEPLYKLEVGQAGSSFTFEVAEKNKIPRFIIKKAREKVEKDVVNLDKTIVKLQQEKFEVEKLKTNLTEQKESVEDKRGNLQKLNEQLQQKLYNFQKLYEEEHRKLQFGNKIETFIDSYIKGKSRKDVVKDFVKILEQEKFRRLGSDKDENKKLQVIKRKITQQLKKVDVIEKIAETNEKMDQQRKDERAIWLKTGQRVRITGSTSVGTIEKITKTKVVVNYGTFKTTINADELERV
;
A
#
# COMPACT_ATOMS: atom_id res chain seq x y z
N MET A 1 -7.40 -18.13 0.27
CA MET A 1 -6.09 -18.41 -0.35
C MET A 1 -5.53 -19.67 0.29
N HIS A 2 -4.94 -20.58 -0.49
CA HIS A 2 -4.25 -21.75 0.04
C HIS A 2 -2.76 -21.42 0.21
N ILE A 3 -2.25 -21.61 1.42
CA ILE A 3 -0.84 -21.43 1.77
C ILE A 3 -0.46 -22.42 2.86
N GLN A 4 0.74 -23.01 2.76
CA GLN A 4 1.24 -23.94 3.78
C GLN A 4 1.92 -23.16 4.91
N LYS A 5 2.04 -23.78 6.08
CA LYS A 5 2.65 -23.13 7.25
C LYS A 5 4.13 -22.83 6.98
N GLU A 6 4.80 -23.74 6.28
CA GLU A 6 6.19 -23.62 5.86
C GLU A 6 6.40 -22.41 4.94
N ASP A 7 5.46 -22.12 4.02
CA ASP A 7 5.55 -20.94 3.15
C ASP A 7 5.42 -19.63 3.93
N LEU A 8 4.64 -19.60 5.01
CA LEU A 8 4.53 -18.43 5.90
C LEU A 8 5.83 -18.19 6.67
N GLU A 9 6.48 -19.26 7.14
CA GLU A 9 7.77 -19.19 7.84
C GLU A 9 8.88 -18.75 6.89
N GLU A 10 8.96 -19.29 5.67
CA GLU A 10 9.95 -18.90 4.66
C GLU A 10 9.83 -17.42 4.25
N LEU A 11 8.62 -16.87 4.27
CA LEU A 11 8.32 -15.46 3.98
C LEU A 11 8.38 -14.56 5.21
N GLU A 12 8.77 -15.06 6.38
CA GLU A 12 8.90 -14.30 7.63
C GLU A 12 7.58 -13.64 8.09
N PHE A 13 6.44 -14.19 7.68
CA PHE A 13 5.13 -13.61 8.02
C PHE A 13 4.84 -13.62 9.53
N PRO A 14 5.14 -14.68 10.29
CA PRO A 14 4.98 -14.66 11.75
C PRO A 14 5.82 -13.59 12.44
N GLU A 15 7.03 -13.32 11.95
CA GLU A 15 7.89 -12.25 12.47
C GLU A 15 7.25 -10.89 12.20
N LEU A 16 6.67 -10.68 11.02
CA LEU A 16 5.91 -9.47 10.71
C LEU A 16 4.72 -9.28 11.65
N LEU A 17 3.96 -10.34 11.96
CA LEU A 17 2.85 -10.26 12.91
C LEU A 17 3.33 -9.90 14.32
N SER A 18 4.50 -10.41 14.73
CA SER A 18 5.10 -10.07 16.03
C SER A 18 5.51 -8.60 16.17
N GLU A 19 5.77 -7.91 15.04
CA GLU A 19 6.02 -6.47 15.03
C GLU A 19 4.73 -5.63 15.10
N ILE A 20 3.57 -6.23 14.81
CA ILE A 20 2.25 -5.57 14.86
C ILE A 20 1.61 -5.76 16.25
N ALA A 21 1.76 -6.96 16.84
CA ALA A 21 1.19 -7.36 18.12
C ALA A 21 1.35 -6.31 19.25
N PRO A 22 2.54 -5.70 19.47
CA PRO A 22 2.74 -4.70 20.52
C PRO A 22 1.90 -3.42 20.37
N PHE A 23 1.30 -3.18 19.20
CA PHE A 23 0.40 -2.04 19.00
C PHE A 23 -1.03 -2.30 19.46
N ALA A 24 -1.39 -3.52 19.86
CA ALA A 24 -2.70 -3.86 20.41
C ALA A 24 -2.87 -3.30 21.84
N TYR A 25 -4.08 -2.91 22.22
CA TYR A 25 -4.39 -2.55 23.61
C TYR A 25 -4.78 -3.75 24.47
N SER A 26 -5.34 -4.80 23.85
CA SER A 26 -5.77 -6.00 24.55
C SER A 26 -4.94 -7.23 24.16
N PRO A 27 -4.65 -8.14 25.11
CA PRO A 27 -4.05 -9.44 24.81
C PRO A 27 -4.83 -10.27 23.77
N LYS A 28 -6.17 -10.15 23.74
CA LYS A 28 -6.97 -10.86 22.72
C LYS A 28 -6.73 -10.33 21.31
N THR A 29 -6.54 -9.01 21.18
CA THR A 29 -6.20 -8.40 19.91
C THR A 29 -4.80 -8.82 19.48
N GLU A 30 -3.86 -8.91 20.43
CA GLU A 30 -2.52 -9.44 20.20
C GLU A 30 -2.55 -10.87 19.65
N ASP A 31 -3.27 -11.78 20.32
CA ASP A 31 -3.49 -13.16 19.87
C ASP A 31 -4.16 -13.21 18.48
N LYS A 32 -5.11 -12.30 18.24
CA LYS A 32 -5.79 -12.20 16.95
C LYS A 32 -4.85 -11.75 15.83
N ILE A 33 -3.91 -10.84 16.12
CA ILE A 33 -2.87 -10.40 15.20
C ILE A 33 -1.93 -11.56 14.90
N MET A 34 -1.43 -12.27 15.93
CA MET A 34 -0.52 -13.40 15.77
C MET A 34 -1.12 -14.59 15.02
N SER A 35 -2.46 -14.70 15.01
CA SER A 35 -3.20 -15.72 14.27
C SER A 35 -3.78 -15.24 12.93
N LEU A 36 -3.39 -14.06 12.45
CA LEU A 36 -3.83 -13.57 11.14
C LEU A 36 -3.36 -14.51 10.03
N LEU A 37 -4.28 -14.80 9.12
CA LEU A 37 -4.02 -15.56 7.90
C LEU A 37 -4.66 -14.82 6.72
N PRO A 38 -4.21 -15.10 5.49
CA PRO A 38 -4.84 -14.58 4.30
C PRO A 38 -6.34 -14.91 4.24
N MET A 39 -7.17 -13.88 4.11
CA MET A 39 -8.62 -13.97 4.14
C MET A 39 -9.22 -14.00 2.72
N SER A 40 -10.55 -14.02 2.63
CA SER A 40 -11.22 -13.90 1.33
C SER A 40 -10.98 -12.52 0.71
N ARG A 41 -11.14 -12.39 -0.60
CA ARG A 41 -10.89 -11.13 -1.31
C ARG A 41 -11.70 -9.96 -0.73
N ASP A 42 -13.00 -10.18 -0.53
CA ASP A 42 -13.91 -9.13 -0.07
C ASP A 42 -13.58 -8.69 1.36
N GLU A 43 -13.28 -9.65 2.26
CA GLU A 43 -12.88 -9.36 3.64
C GLU A 43 -11.56 -8.59 3.69
N ALA A 44 -10.58 -8.98 2.88
CA ALA A 44 -9.28 -8.32 2.84
C ALA A 44 -9.40 -6.90 2.29
N GLU A 45 -10.13 -6.69 1.21
CA GLU A 45 -10.36 -5.35 0.65
C GLU A 45 -11.08 -4.44 1.66
N ILE A 46 -12.06 -4.96 2.40
CA ILE A 46 -12.73 -4.21 3.48
C ILE A 46 -11.75 -3.89 4.62
N SER A 47 -10.98 -4.88 5.09
CA SER A 47 -9.97 -4.68 6.14
C SER A 47 -8.93 -3.64 5.72
N LEU A 48 -8.42 -3.72 4.49
CA LEU A 48 -7.44 -2.78 3.94
C LEU A 48 -7.99 -1.35 3.91
N LYS A 49 -9.22 -1.16 3.41
CA LYS A 49 -9.86 0.16 3.36
C LYS A 49 -10.07 0.73 4.76
N LYS A 50 -10.54 -0.07 5.72
CA LYS A 50 -10.69 0.36 7.12
C LYS A 50 -9.35 0.75 7.75
N THR A 51 -8.30 -0.05 7.53
CA THR A 51 -6.94 0.29 8.00
C THR A 51 -6.43 1.56 7.35
N SER A 52 -6.71 1.79 6.06
CA SER A 52 -6.37 3.03 5.36
C SER A 52 -7.13 4.23 5.92
N GLU A 53 -8.44 4.09 6.17
CA GLU A 53 -9.25 5.13 6.83
C GLU A 53 -8.67 5.49 8.19
N PHE A 54 -8.34 4.49 9.02
CA PHE A 54 -7.76 4.73 10.34
C PHE A 54 -6.37 5.39 10.22
N LEU A 55 -5.52 4.96 9.29
CA LEU A 55 -4.20 5.54 9.05
C LEU A 55 -4.28 7.05 8.73
N THR A 56 -5.24 7.47 7.89
CA THR A 56 -5.49 8.88 7.58
C THR A 56 -5.80 9.72 8.83
N SER A 57 -6.33 9.12 9.89
CA SER A 57 -6.55 9.83 11.16
C SER A 57 -5.26 10.21 11.89
N PHE A 58 -4.13 9.51 11.65
CA PHE A 58 -2.83 9.88 12.21
C PHE A 58 -2.15 10.99 11.43
N GLU A 59 -2.39 11.05 10.11
CA GLU A 59 -1.78 12.04 9.22
C GLU A 59 -2.52 13.40 9.27
N SER A 60 -3.82 13.38 9.56
CA SER A 60 -4.65 14.58 9.66
C SER A 60 -4.73 15.11 11.09
N SER A 61 -5.15 16.37 11.27
CA SER A 61 -5.43 16.94 12.60
C SER A 61 -6.65 16.31 13.30
N ASN A 62 -7.30 15.33 12.67
CA ASN A 62 -8.56 14.73 13.08
C ASN A 62 -8.33 13.30 13.58
N ALA A 63 -7.58 13.16 14.66
CA ALA A 63 -7.33 11.86 15.29
C ALA A 63 -8.65 11.26 15.81
N ILE A 64 -8.87 9.98 15.51
CA ILE A 64 -10.04 9.24 16.02
C ILE A 64 -9.94 9.21 17.56
N PRO A 65 -10.99 9.61 18.31
CA PRO A 65 -10.96 9.67 19.78
C PRO A 65 -11.12 8.28 20.39
N PHE A 66 -10.13 7.42 20.15
CA PHE A 66 -10.05 6.04 20.59
C PHE A 66 -8.85 5.87 21.52
N HIS A 67 -9.07 5.28 22.70
CA HIS A 67 -8.10 5.16 23.76
C HIS A 67 -8.02 3.73 24.28
N GLU A 68 -7.06 3.46 25.14
CA GLU A 68 -6.94 2.18 25.85
C GLU A 68 -8.26 1.80 26.53
N TYR A 69 -8.59 0.52 26.47
CA TYR A 69 -9.79 -0.06 27.03
C TYR A 69 -9.44 -1.37 27.72
N GLU A 70 -10.30 -1.78 28.64
CA GLU A 70 -10.19 -3.05 29.35
C GLU A 70 -11.32 -3.97 28.88
N ASP A 71 -10.98 -5.23 28.64
CA ASP A 71 -11.96 -6.27 28.30
C ASP A 71 -12.97 -6.49 29.43
N ILE A 72 -14.23 -6.71 29.04
CA ILE A 72 -15.38 -6.98 29.90
C ILE A 72 -15.97 -8.38 29.68
N GLU A 73 -15.30 -9.31 28.98
CA GLU A 73 -15.84 -10.66 28.73
C GLU A 73 -16.17 -11.43 30.03
N GLN A 74 -15.33 -11.30 31.06
CA GLN A 74 -15.61 -11.95 32.35
C GLN A 74 -16.87 -11.37 32.98
N GLU A 75 -16.98 -10.04 32.99
CA GLU A 75 -18.12 -9.29 33.51
C GLU A 75 -19.41 -9.64 32.76
N LEU A 76 -19.37 -9.76 31.44
CA LEU A 76 -20.50 -10.15 30.59
C LEU A 76 -21.02 -11.56 30.94
N ARG A 77 -20.11 -12.50 31.24
CA ARG A 77 -20.50 -13.86 31.66
C ARG A 77 -21.07 -13.89 33.08
N LEU A 78 -20.46 -13.13 33.98
CA LEU A 78 -20.82 -13.13 35.41
C LEU A 78 -22.10 -12.36 35.71
N MET A 79 -22.40 -11.27 34.98
CA MET A 79 -23.57 -10.43 35.24
C MET A 79 -24.92 -11.13 35.00
N ILE A 80 -24.93 -12.24 34.25
CA ILE A 80 -26.12 -13.06 33.99
C ILE A 80 -26.48 -13.93 35.21
N ILE A 81 -25.50 -14.23 36.07
CA ILE A 81 -25.71 -15.07 37.24
C ILE A 81 -26.62 -14.34 38.23
N GLU A 82 -27.74 -14.97 38.59
CA GLU A 82 -28.68 -14.38 39.53
C GLU A 82 -28.01 -14.05 40.88
N ASN A 83 -28.30 -12.86 41.40
CA ASN A 83 -27.76 -12.34 42.66
C ASN A 83 -26.24 -12.18 42.71
N PHE A 84 -25.54 -12.21 41.57
CA PHE A 84 -24.12 -11.89 41.49
C PHE A 84 -23.87 -10.39 41.66
N HIS A 85 -22.79 -10.01 42.35
CA HIS A 85 -22.29 -8.63 42.34
C HIS A 85 -21.07 -8.53 41.44
N LEU A 86 -21.00 -7.48 40.63
CA LEU A 86 -19.74 -7.11 39.97
C LEU A 86 -18.89 -6.27 40.93
N GLU A 87 -17.57 -6.40 40.82
CA GLU A 87 -16.64 -5.53 41.56
C GLU A 87 -16.72 -4.08 41.05
N ASN A 88 -16.35 -3.11 41.88
CA ASN A 88 -16.40 -1.68 41.52
C ASN A 88 -15.65 -1.36 40.21
N LYS A 89 -14.50 -2.00 39.98
CA LYS A 89 -13.69 -1.80 38.77
C LYS A 89 -14.43 -2.24 37.51
N ALA A 90 -15.21 -3.32 37.57
CA ALA A 90 -15.96 -3.84 36.43
C ALA A 90 -16.94 -2.81 35.87
N PHE A 91 -17.66 -2.08 36.73
CA PHE A 91 -18.56 -1.02 36.29
C PHE A 91 -17.83 0.14 35.59
N LEU A 92 -16.63 0.48 36.03
CA LEU A 92 -15.82 1.49 35.36
C LEU A 92 -15.38 1.04 33.97
N LYS A 93 -15.01 -0.23 33.79
CA LYS A 93 -14.69 -0.81 32.47
C LYS A 93 -15.89 -0.71 31.51
N ILE A 94 -17.06 -1.16 31.97
CA ILE A 94 -18.32 -1.09 31.22
C ILE A 94 -18.65 0.35 30.82
N LYS A 95 -18.49 1.28 31.76
CA LYS A 95 -18.69 2.71 31.50
C LYS A 95 -17.71 3.23 30.46
N ASN A 96 -16.42 2.93 30.56
CA ASN A 96 -15.39 3.40 29.62
C ASN A 96 -15.71 2.92 28.19
N ILE A 97 -15.99 1.63 28.00
CA ILE A 97 -16.39 1.09 26.68
C ILE A 97 -17.61 1.82 26.14
N THR A 98 -18.65 2.01 26.96
CA THR A 98 -19.87 2.69 26.55
C THR A 98 -19.60 4.15 26.17
N GLU A 99 -18.80 4.88 26.96
CA GLU A 99 -18.42 6.26 26.66
C GLU A 99 -17.61 6.38 25.37
N GLN A 100 -16.71 5.43 25.09
CA GLN A 100 -15.94 5.39 23.85
C GLN A 100 -16.86 5.25 22.63
N ILE A 101 -17.83 4.32 22.66
CA ILE A 101 -18.83 4.20 21.59
C ILE A 101 -19.58 5.52 21.37
N GLY A 102 -20.03 6.17 22.45
CA GLY A 102 -20.72 7.45 22.35
C GLY A 102 -19.86 8.58 21.77
N LYS A 103 -18.55 8.59 22.03
CA LYS A 103 -17.60 9.53 21.42
C LYS A 103 -17.42 9.25 19.92
N LEU A 104 -17.24 7.97 19.55
CA LEU A 104 -17.07 7.56 18.15
C LEU A 104 -18.33 7.85 17.31
N GLN A 105 -19.53 7.61 17.85
CA GLN A 105 -20.79 7.95 17.20
C GLN A 105 -20.98 9.45 16.94
N LYS A 106 -20.36 10.31 17.75
CA LYS A 106 -20.37 11.76 17.51
C LYS A 106 -19.29 12.19 16.53
N PHE A 107 -18.15 11.51 16.54
CA PHE A 107 -16.97 11.85 15.74
C PHE A 107 -17.11 11.46 14.25
N PHE A 108 -17.48 10.22 13.95
CA PHE A 108 -17.50 9.75 12.55
C PHE A 108 -18.47 10.54 11.64
N PRO A 109 -19.67 10.96 12.09
CA PRO A 109 -20.56 11.77 11.25
C PRO A 109 -19.98 13.12 10.82
N THR A 110 -19.11 13.73 11.63
CA THR A 110 -18.44 14.99 11.24
C THR A 110 -17.41 14.82 10.13
N PHE A 111 -16.98 13.58 9.86
CA PHE A 111 -15.94 13.23 8.88
C PHE A 111 -16.41 12.10 7.95
N SER A 112 -17.68 12.13 7.53
CA SER A 112 -18.32 11.05 6.77
C SER A 112 -17.65 10.75 5.42
N GLU A 113 -17.02 11.75 4.81
CA GLU A 113 -16.27 11.57 3.55
C GLU A 113 -14.92 10.88 3.77
N THR A 114 -14.30 11.07 4.94
CA THR A 114 -12.97 10.52 5.26
C THR A 114 -13.04 9.11 5.82
N PHE A 115 -14.07 8.80 6.62
CA PHE A 115 -14.20 7.50 7.30
C PHE A 115 -15.54 6.79 7.01
N PRO A 116 -15.92 6.58 5.73
CA PRO A 116 -17.24 6.06 5.38
C PRO A 116 -17.48 4.63 5.87
N LEU A 117 -16.47 3.74 5.84
CA LEU A 117 -16.64 2.36 6.30
C LEU A 117 -16.71 2.29 7.82
N LEU A 118 -15.82 2.99 8.52
CA LEU A 118 -15.84 3.02 10.00
C LEU A 118 -17.14 3.66 10.52
N LEU A 119 -17.64 4.70 9.84
CA LEU A 119 -18.94 5.30 10.15
C LEU A 119 -20.08 4.28 10.05
N LYS A 120 -20.12 3.50 8.96
CA LYS A 120 -21.19 2.52 8.72
C LYS A 120 -21.28 1.48 9.85
N GLU A 121 -20.14 1.03 10.38
CA GLU A 121 -20.11 0.05 11.47
C GLU A 121 -20.59 0.65 12.79
N VAL A 122 -20.16 1.87 13.10
CA VAL A 122 -20.55 2.56 14.34
C VAL A 122 -22.01 2.96 14.35
N GLN A 123 -22.56 3.33 13.18
CA GLN A 123 -23.99 3.64 13.02
C GLN A 123 -24.89 2.43 13.18
N ALA A 124 -24.38 1.21 12.93
CA ALA A 124 -25.15 -0.01 13.14
C ALA A 124 -25.35 -0.34 14.63
N LEU A 125 -24.56 0.27 15.53
CA LEU A 125 -24.68 0.08 16.97
C LEU A 125 -25.77 0.99 17.55
N GLU A 126 -26.70 0.41 18.29
CA GLU A 126 -27.65 1.18 19.09
C GLU A 126 -26.98 1.63 20.39
N PHE A 127 -26.99 2.94 20.67
CA PHE A 127 -26.31 3.52 21.83
C PHE A 127 -27.24 3.76 23.03
N HIS A 128 -26.90 3.15 24.16
CA HIS A 128 -27.67 3.22 25.40
C HIS A 128 -27.02 4.12 26.45
N LYS A 129 -27.34 5.42 26.43
CA LYS A 129 -26.84 6.40 27.41
C LYS A 129 -27.22 6.05 28.86
N ALA A 130 -28.33 5.31 29.06
CA ALA A 130 -28.82 4.88 30.36
C ALA A 130 -27.78 4.08 31.16
N ILE A 131 -26.90 3.33 30.49
CA ILE A 131 -25.81 2.57 31.13
C ILE A 131 -24.90 3.50 31.92
N ILE A 132 -24.43 4.58 31.27
CA ILE A 132 -23.55 5.59 31.89
C ILE A 132 -24.27 6.27 33.05
N GLU A 133 -25.53 6.67 32.85
CA GLU A 133 -26.31 7.37 33.87
C GLU A 133 -26.57 6.52 35.12
N LYS A 134 -26.85 5.22 34.96
CA LYS A 134 -27.01 4.26 36.06
C LYS A 134 -25.71 4.09 36.85
N ILE A 135 -24.58 3.95 36.16
CA ILE A 135 -23.26 3.80 36.80
C ILE A 135 -22.88 5.11 37.52
N ASP A 136 -23.07 6.27 36.88
CA ASP A 136 -22.76 7.57 37.47
C ASP A 136 -23.63 7.93 38.67
N LYS A 137 -24.83 7.37 38.77
CA LYS A 137 -25.66 7.53 39.96
C LYS A 137 -25.04 6.86 41.18
N VAL A 138 -24.37 5.72 40.99
CA VAL A 138 -23.80 4.91 42.08
C VAL A 138 -22.34 5.27 42.37
N PHE A 139 -21.53 5.53 41.34
CA PHE A 139 -20.08 5.72 41.48
C PHE A 139 -19.64 7.18 41.36
N ASN A 140 -18.56 7.51 42.09
CA ASN A 140 -17.82 8.77 41.93
C ASN A 140 -16.71 8.64 40.86
N ARG A 141 -15.96 9.72 40.63
CA ARG A 141 -14.86 9.75 39.65
C ARG A 141 -13.69 8.83 40.01
N PHE A 142 -13.59 8.39 41.26
CA PHE A 142 -12.53 7.50 41.77
C PHE A 142 -12.95 6.02 41.79
N GLY A 143 -14.18 5.68 41.36
CA GLY A 143 -14.67 4.31 41.39
C GLY A 143 -15.20 3.85 42.76
N GLU A 144 -15.46 4.78 43.67
CA GLU A 144 -16.06 4.48 44.96
C GLU A 144 -17.57 4.71 44.92
N VAL A 145 -18.31 3.89 45.66
CA VAL A 145 -19.76 4.05 45.79
C VAL A 145 -20.07 5.35 46.55
N LYS A 146 -20.89 6.21 45.94
CA LYS A 146 -21.34 7.48 46.50
C LYS A 146 -22.20 7.27 47.73
N SER A 147 -22.09 8.17 48.70
CA SER A 147 -22.98 8.13 49.88
C SER A 147 -24.44 8.35 49.48
N GLU A 148 -24.68 9.09 48.40
CA GLU A 148 -26.00 9.36 47.84
C GLU A 148 -26.58 8.20 47.00
N ALA A 149 -25.84 7.09 46.84
CA ALA A 149 -26.33 5.93 46.10
C ALA A 149 -27.60 5.32 46.73
N SER A 150 -27.74 5.43 48.06
CA SER A 150 -28.92 5.03 48.83
C SER A 150 -29.11 5.94 50.04
N PRO A 151 -30.36 6.29 50.42
CA PRO A 151 -30.62 7.00 51.67
C PRO A 151 -30.05 6.28 52.89
N ASP A 152 -30.13 4.95 52.93
CA ASP A 152 -29.66 4.13 54.04
C ASP A 152 -28.14 4.19 54.17
N LEU A 153 -27.43 4.10 53.02
CA LEU A 153 -25.97 4.22 52.99
C LEU A 153 -25.49 5.59 53.49
N LYS A 154 -26.21 6.67 53.15
CA LYS A 154 -25.90 8.01 53.63
C LYS A 154 -26.03 8.13 55.15
N VAL A 155 -27.09 7.55 55.72
CA VAL A 155 -27.30 7.53 57.17
C VAL A 155 -26.18 6.74 57.84
N LEU A 156 -25.90 5.52 57.39
CA LEU A 156 -24.84 4.65 57.93
C LEU A 156 -23.46 5.34 57.92
N ARG A 157 -23.07 5.96 56.80
CA ARG A 157 -21.79 6.66 56.70
C ARG A 157 -21.71 7.88 57.63
N THR A 158 -22.81 8.59 57.81
CA THR A 158 -22.89 9.72 58.74
C THR A 158 -22.74 9.23 60.19
N GLU A 159 -23.41 8.14 60.54
CA GLU A 159 -23.25 7.51 61.87
C GLU A 159 -21.84 6.96 62.11
N ILE A 160 -21.20 6.37 61.10
CA ILE A 160 -19.79 5.93 61.16
C ILE A 160 -18.88 7.12 61.45
N GLN A 161 -19.07 8.25 60.77
CA GLN A 161 -18.30 9.47 61.01
C GLN A 161 -18.53 10.00 62.43
N HIS A 162 -19.79 10.03 62.90
CA HIS A 162 -20.10 10.43 64.28
C HIS A 162 -19.48 9.49 65.32
N ALA A 163 -19.53 8.17 65.11
CA ALA A 163 -18.92 7.20 65.99
C ALA A 163 -17.39 7.35 66.03
N LYS A 164 -16.72 7.52 64.88
CA LYS A 164 -15.28 7.79 64.80
C LYS A 164 -14.89 9.06 65.56
N LYS A 165 -15.65 10.15 65.40
CA LYS A 165 -15.43 11.41 66.12
C LYS A 165 -15.60 11.22 67.63
N ALA A 166 -16.67 10.55 68.07
CA ALA A 166 -16.93 10.28 69.47
C ALA A 166 -15.85 9.38 70.10
N ILE A 167 -15.38 8.36 69.40
CA ILE A 167 -14.24 7.52 69.81
C ILE A 167 -13.00 8.38 70.04
N GLN A 168 -12.67 9.26 69.10
CA GLN A 168 -11.49 10.11 69.18
C GLN A 168 -11.57 11.09 70.36
N GLU A 169 -12.73 11.75 70.56
CA GLU A 169 -12.95 12.69 71.66
C GLU A 169 -12.95 12.00 73.04
N ASN A 170 -13.61 10.84 73.16
CA ASN A 170 -13.63 10.07 74.41
C ASN A 170 -12.26 9.49 74.74
N PHE A 171 -11.51 9.04 73.73
CA PHE A 171 -10.16 8.53 73.90
C PHE A 171 -9.22 9.65 74.36
N ASN A 172 -9.24 10.82 73.73
CA ASN A 172 -8.40 11.96 74.12
C ASN A 172 -8.69 12.43 75.56
N ARG A 173 -9.97 12.42 75.98
CA ARG A 173 -10.36 12.70 77.37
C ARG A 173 -9.81 11.66 78.35
N ALA A 174 -9.92 10.38 78.01
CA ALA A 174 -9.37 9.30 78.82
C ALA A 174 -7.84 9.40 78.92
N LEU A 175 -7.16 9.62 77.80
CA LEU A 175 -5.70 9.81 77.73
C LEU A 175 -5.24 10.97 78.63
N ALA A 176 -5.88 12.13 78.54
CA ALA A 176 -5.54 13.29 79.37
C ALA A 176 -5.74 13.00 80.86
N THR A 177 -6.88 12.39 81.23
CA THR A 177 -7.22 12.07 82.63
C THR A 177 -6.23 11.07 83.22
N TYR A 178 -5.91 9.99 82.51
CA TYR A 178 -5.02 8.95 83.03
C TYR A 178 -3.54 9.34 82.96
N SER A 179 -3.16 10.24 82.03
CA SER A 179 -1.83 10.84 81.99
C SER A 179 -1.58 11.79 83.16
N GLN A 180 -2.58 12.60 83.56
CA GLN A 180 -2.47 13.49 84.73
C GLN A 180 -2.30 12.72 86.05
N ASN A 181 -2.85 11.51 86.11
CA ASN A 181 -2.79 10.63 87.29
C ASN A 181 -1.57 9.69 87.30
N ASP A 182 -0.60 9.86 86.38
CA ASP A 182 0.62 9.04 86.23
C ASP A 182 0.40 7.51 86.11
N LEU A 183 -0.78 7.12 85.61
CA LEU A 183 -1.17 5.71 85.42
C LEU A 183 -0.61 5.11 84.12
N LEU A 184 -0.19 5.95 83.18
CA LEU A 184 0.29 5.57 81.87
C LEU A 184 1.82 5.42 81.84
N ASP A 185 2.32 4.58 80.95
CA ASP A 185 3.74 4.45 80.63
C ASP A 185 4.24 5.66 79.81
N GLU A 186 5.55 5.80 79.57
CA GLU A 186 6.15 6.88 78.78
C GLU A 186 5.60 6.94 77.34
N ILE A 187 5.27 5.77 76.78
CA ILE A 187 4.66 5.64 75.44
C ILE A 187 3.25 6.25 75.41
N ARG A 188 2.53 6.23 76.54
CA ARG A 188 1.16 6.73 76.79
C ARG A 188 0.05 6.08 75.95
N GLU A 189 0.20 6.01 74.64
CA GLU A 189 -0.74 5.42 73.71
C GLU A 189 -0.03 4.62 72.61
N THR A 190 -0.71 3.63 72.07
CA THR A 190 -0.24 2.91 70.88
C THR A 190 -1.44 2.42 70.06
N ILE A 191 -1.18 1.84 68.90
CA ILE A 191 -2.18 1.19 68.06
C ILE A 191 -1.91 -0.32 68.07
N LEU A 192 -2.93 -1.11 68.38
CA LEU A 192 -2.88 -2.56 68.47
C LEU A 192 -4.09 -3.13 67.74
N GLU A 193 -3.87 -3.98 66.73
CA GLU A 193 -4.93 -4.52 65.83
C GLU A 193 -5.85 -3.42 65.26
N ASP A 194 -5.26 -2.34 64.73
CA ASP A 194 -5.94 -1.14 64.22
C ASP A 194 -6.81 -0.39 65.24
N GLN A 195 -6.63 -0.66 66.54
CA GLN A 195 -7.32 0.01 67.63
C GLN A 195 -6.37 0.88 68.43
N ARG A 196 -6.76 2.12 68.69
CA ARG A 196 -6.01 3.03 69.57
C ARG A 196 -6.23 2.59 71.02
N VAL A 197 -5.14 2.36 71.76
CA VAL A 197 -5.15 1.82 73.13
C VAL A 197 -4.24 2.63 74.04
N LEU A 198 -4.58 2.68 75.33
CA LEU A 198 -3.73 3.27 76.36
C LEU A 198 -2.65 2.29 76.78
N ALA A 199 -1.41 2.76 76.86
CA ALA A 199 -0.28 2.01 77.41
C ALA A 199 -0.25 2.22 78.93
N VAL A 200 -0.86 1.30 79.68
CA VAL A 200 -1.00 1.41 81.15
C VAL A 200 0.11 0.60 81.81
N LYS A 201 0.80 1.18 82.81
CA LYS A 201 1.77 0.44 83.63
C LYS A 201 1.06 -0.76 84.28
N SER A 202 1.56 -1.99 84.12
CA SER A 202 0.86 -3.22 84.51
C SER A 202 0.45 -3.28 85.99
N GLY A 203 1.15 -2.58 86.88
CA GLY A 203 0.79 -2.44 88.30
C GLY A 203 -0.53 -1.71 88.55
N PHE A 204 -0.97 -0.86 87.61
CA PHE A 204 -2.18 -0.06 87.73
C PHE A 204 -3.33 -0.50 86.83
N LYS A 205 -3.22 -1.67 86.18
CA LYS A 205 -4.23 -2.18 85.23
C LYS A 205 -5.67 -2.24 85.75
N LYS A 206 -5.86 -2.43 87.07
CA LYS A 206 -7.20 -2.47 87.70
C LYS A 206 -7.82 -1.09 87.91
N ARG A 207 -7.05 0.00 87.79
CA ARG A 207 -7.50 1.38 88.00
C ARG A 207 -7.98 2.06 86.71
N VAL A 208 -7.70 1.47 85.55
CA VAL A 208 -8.18 1.96 84.25
C VAL A 208 -9.29 1.03 83.77
N PRO A 209 -10.58 1.41 83.90
CA PRO A 209 -11.68 0.60 83.40
C PRO A 209 -11.65 0.53 81.87
N GLY A 210 -11.69 -0.68 81.34
CA GLY A 210 -11.59 -0.92 79.91
C GLY A 210 -11.31 -2.38 79.55
N ARG A 211 -11.27 -2.66 78.25
CA ARG A 211 -10.94 -3.98 77.71
C ARG A 211 -9.44 -4.11 77.51
N VAL A 212 -8.84 -5.14 78.09
CA VAL A 212 -7.43 -5.49 77.85
C VAL A 212 -7.31 -6.15 76.48
N LEU A 213 -6.47 -5.60 75.61
CA LEU A 213 -6.23 -6.09 74.24
C LEU A 213 -4.88 -6.81 74.10
N GLY A 214 -3.94 -6.57 75.02
CA GLY A 214 -2.66 -7.25 75.01
C GLY A 214 -1.74 -6.81 76.16
N ILE A 215 -0.58 -7.47 76.27
CA ILE A 215 0.47 -7.17 77.24
C ILE A 215 1.79 -7.04 76.48
N SER A 216 2.70 -6.17 76.92
CA SER A 216 4.04 -6.04 76.33
C SER A 216 4.88 -7.33 76.50
N LYS A 217 5.90 -7.51 75.66
CA LYS A 217 6.82 -8.67 75.73
C LYS A 217 7.51 -8.84 77.09
N THR A 218 7.73 -7.73 77.80
CA THR A 218 8.34 -7.67 79.14
C THR A 218 7.32 -7.80 80.28
N GLY A 219 6.01 -7.82 79.99
CA GLY A 219 4.95 -7.84 80.99
C GLY A 219 4.70 -6.52 81.71
N SER A 220 5.53 -5.49 81.48
CA SER A 220 5.52 -4.23 82.22
C SER A 220 4.37 -3.27 81.82
N ILE A 221 3.80 -3.43 80.62
CA ILE A 221 2.73 -2.58 80.09
C ILE A 221 1.54 -3.45 79.70
N THR A 222 0.34 -3.05 80.11
CA THR A 222 -0.92 -3.62 79.67
C THR A 222 -1.61 -2.64 78.73
N TYR A 223 -1.99 -3.09 77.54
CA TYR A 223 -2.69 -2.27 76.55
C TYR A 223 -4.20 -2.36 76.78
N ILE A 224 -4.81 -1.22 77.12
CA ILE A 224 -6.22 -1.14 77.53
C ILE A 224 -6.98 -0.17 76.62
N GLN A 225 -8.08 -0.64 76.03
CA GLN A 225 -9.07 0.21 75.39
C GLN A 225 -10.02 0.77 76.47
N PRO A 226 -10.10 2.10 76.67
CA PRO A 226 -10.94 2.69 77.71
C PRO A 226 -12.40 2.31 77.57
N GLU A 227 -13.09 2.10 78.69
CA GLU A 227 -14.52 1.80 78.72
C GLU A 227 -15.37 2.89 78.03
N SER A 228 -14.96 4.16 78.16
CA SER A 228 -15.61 5.31 77.51
C SER A 228 -15.66 5.23 75.98
N VAL A 229 -14.82 4.39 75.38
CA VAL A 229 -14.74 4.19 73.92
C VAL A 229 -15.51 2.94 73.48
N LEU A 230 -15.70 1.95 74.35
CA LEU A 230 -16.26 0.64 73.99
C LEU A 230 -17.63 0.74 73.32
N LYS A 231 -18.55 1.53 73.87
CA LYS A 231 -19.91 1.70 73.30
C LYS A 231 -19.87 2.22 71.87
N HIS A 232 -19.07 3.25 71.62
CA HIS A 232 -18.96 3.85 70.29
C HIS A 232 -18.17 2.96 69.32
N TYR A 233 -17.20 2.19 69.82
CA TYR A 233 -16.47 1.21 69.03
C TYR A 233 -17.36 0.06 68.54
N PHE A 234 -18.18 -0.53 69.41
CA PHE A 234 -19.15 -1.55 68.98
C PHE A 234 -20.16 -1.01 67.97
N LYS A 235 -20.66 0.22 68.20
CA LYS A 235 -21.58 0.86 67.25
C LYS A 235 -20.91 1.16 65.90
N LEU A 236 -19.64 1.58 65.91
CA LEU A 236 -18.84 1.75 64.70
C LEU A 236 -18.74 0.43 63.92
N ARG A 237 -18.40 -0.67 64.60
CA ARG A 237 -18.26 -2.00 63.96
C ARG A 237 -19.58 -2.50 63.38
N GLU A 238 -20.68 -2.38 64.12
CA GLU A 238 -22.02 -2.72 63.63
C GLU A 238 -22.36 -1.93 62.37
N ASN A 239 -22.15 -0.61 62.40
CA ASN A 239 -22.46 0.24 61.25
C ASN A 239 -21.52 -0.01 60.06
N GLU A 240 -20.25 -0.36 60.27
CA GLU A 240 -19.31 -0.77 59.22
C GLU A 240 -19.73 -2.09 58.56
N GLU A 241 -20.29 -3.04 59.31
CA GLU A 241 -20.84 -4.28 58.75
C GLU A 241 -22.12 -4.04 57.95
N GLU A 242 -23.04 -3.22 58.47
CA GLU A 242 -24.26 -2.84 57.76
C GLU A 242 -23.96 -2.01 56.50
N GLU A 243 -22.94 -1.14 56.52
CA GLU A 243 -22.48 -0.41 55.34
C GLU A 243 -22.01 -1.38 54.24
N LYS A 244 -21.27 -2.43 54.59
CA LYS A 244 -20.82 -3.45 53.64
C LYS A 244 -22.01 -4.20 53.01
N LYS A 245 -23.00 -4.60 53.82
CA LYS A 245 -24.21 -5.27 53.32
C LYS A 245 -25.02 -4.36 52.41
N GLU A 246 -25.19 -3.10 52.79
CA GLU A 246 -25.92 -2.12 51.99
C GLU A 246 -25.19 -1.83 50.67
N THR A 247 -23.86 -1.71 50.70
CA THR A 247 -23.03 -1.55 49.50
C THR A 247 -23.19 -2.76 48.57
N ASP A 248 -23.11 -3.98 49.10
CA ASP A 248 -23.33 -5.22 48.34
C ASP A 248 -24.74 -5.25 47.71
N ARG A 249 -25.78 -4.87 48.46
CA ARG A 249 -27.15 -4.77 47.93
C ARG A 249 -27.25 -3.78 46.77
N ILE A 250 -26.65 -2.61 46.89
CA ILE A 250 -26.62 -1.59 45.83
C ILE A 250 -25.90 -2.12 44.59
N LEU A 251 -24.76 -2.78 44.77
CA LEU A 251 -23.98 -3.35 43.66
C LEU A 251 -24.73 -4.47 42.95
N ARG A 252 -25.35 -5.41 43.67
CA ARG A 252 -26.19 -6.47 43.06
C ARG A 252 -27.35 -5.90 42.26
N LYS A 253 -28.02 -4.87 42.81
CA LYS A 253 -29.10 -4.19 42.09
C LYS A 253 -28.57 -3.54 40.81
N LEU A 254 -27.44 -2.85 40.88
CA LEU A 254 -26.83 -2.24 39.70
C LEU A 254 -26.38 -3.30 38.69
N THR A 255 -25.81 -4.43 39.14
CA THR A 255 -25.45 -5.55 38.26
C THR A 255 -26.67 -6.07 37.51
N ALA A 256 -27.78 -6.31 38.19
CA ALA A 256 -29.02 -6.76 37.55
C ALA A 256 -29.56 -5.73 36.53
N GLU A 257 -29.54 -4.44 36.88
CA GLU A 257 -29.95 -3.36 35.97
C GLU A 257 -29.04 -3.22 34.74
N ILE A 258 -27.75 -3.51 34.86
CA ILE A 258 -26.79 -3.47 33.75
C ILE A 258 -26.85 -4.75 32.91
N ALA A 259 -27.18 -5.89 33.52
CA ALA A 259 -27.31 -7.17 32.83
C ALA A 259 -28.39 -7.17 31.73
N GLU A 260 -29.43 -6.33 31.87
CA GLU A 260 -30.41 -6.09 30.82
C GLU A 260 -29.77 -5.60 29.51
N TYR A 261 -28.64 -4.89 29.59
CA TYR A 261 -27.92 -4.33 28.44
C TYR A 261 -26.82 -5.27 27.89
N GLN A 262 -26.71 -6.50 28.40
CA GLN A 262 -25.65 -7.44 28.03
C GLN A 262 -25.46 -7.60 26.51
N PRO A 263 -26.51 -7.77 25.67
CA PRO A 263 -26.33 -7.98 24.24
C PRO A 263 -25.69 -6.78 23.52
N TRP A 264 -26.02 -5.56 23.98
CA TRP A 264 -25.43 -4.34 23.44
C TRP A 264 -24.00 -4.14 23.93
N LEU A 265 -23.71 -4.45 25.20
CA LEU A 265 -22.36 -4.39 25.74
C LEU A 265 -21.42 -5.39 25.04
N GLU A 266 -21.91 -6.59 24.72
CA GLU A 266 -21.18 -7.57 23.91
C GLU A 266 -20.88 -7.03 22.50
N SER A 267 -21.87 -6.37 21.88
CA SER A 267 -21.70 -5.72 20.57
C SER A 267 -20.71 -4.56 20.62
N TYR A 268 -20.74 -3.74 21.68
CA TYR A 268 -19.78 -2.65 21.89
C TYR A 268 -18.37 -3.19 22.06
N GLN A 269 -18.20 -4.21 22.89
CA GLN A 269 -16.91 -4.85 23.11
C GLN A 269 -16.35 -5.44 21.81
N LYS A 270 -17.17 -6.17 21.03
CA LYS A 270 -16.77 -6.72 19.74
C LYS A 270 -16.30 -5.62 18.78
N TYR A 271 -17.05 -4.53 18.68
CA TYR A 271 -16.68 -3.41 17.83
C TYR A 271 -15.37 -2.75 18.29
N ILE A 272 -15.17 -2.55 19.59
CA ILE A 272 -13.94 -1.97 20.14
C ILE A 272 -12.74 -2.89 19.87
N PHE A 273 -12.89 -4.22 19.97
CA PHE A 273 -11.86 -5.18 19.59
C PHE A 273 -11.51 -5.10 18.10
N ASP A 274 -12.52 -5.04 17.23
CA ASP A 274 -12.31 -4.93 15.78
C ASP A 274 -11.60 -3.59 15.45
N LEU A 275 -11.96 -2.51 16.14
CA LEU A 275 -11.33 -1.21 15.99
C LEU A 275 -9.88 -1.19 16.52
N ASP A 276 -9.58 -1.89 17.61
CA ASP A 276 -8.21 -2.09 18.13
C ASP A 276 -7.34 -2.82 17.13
N LEU A 277 -7.85 -3.89 16.51
CA LEU A 277 -7.16 -4.62 15.45
C LEU A 277 -6.84 -3.70 14.26
N ILE A 278 -7.82 -2.89 13.83
CA ILE A 278 -7.65 -1.92 12.74
C ILE A 278 -6.61 -0.86 13.12
N ARG A 279 -6.67 -0.32 14.36
CA ARG A 279 -5.70 0.66 14.86
C ARG A 279 -4.29 0.06 14.88
N ALA A 280 -4.12 -1.15 15.39
CA ALA A 280 -2.81 -1.81 15.48
C ALA A 280 -2.18 -1.97 14.09
N LYS A 281 -2.96 -2.42 13.10
CA LYS A 281 -2.51 -2.48 11.69
C LYS A 281 -2.17 -1.10 11.14
N ALA A 282 -2.96 -0.08 11.45
CA ALA A 282 -2.71 1.29 10.99
C ALA A 282 -1.46 1.90 11.63
N LYS A 283 -1.19 1.63 12.92
CA LYS A 283 0.02 2.07 13.62
C LYS A 283 1.27 1.41 13.05
N PHE A 284 1.20 0.13 12.72
CA PHE A 284 2.25 -0.54 11.99
C PHE A 284 2.46 0.09 10.60
N ALA A 285 1.38 0.40 9.88
CA ALA A 285 1.46 1.03 8.57
C ALA A 285 2.16 2.41 8.62
N GLU A 286 1.84 3.23 9.62
CA GLU A 286 2.53 4.50 9.90
C GLU A 286 4.04 4.30 10.12
N LYS A 287 4.43 3.28 10.91
CA LYS A 287 5.84 2.97 11.23
C LYS A 287 6.66 2.61 9.98
N ILE A 288 6.05 1.97 8.99
CA ILE A 288 6.74 1.51 7.77
C ILE A 288 6.44 2.36 6.53
N ASN A 289 5.73 3.49 6.66
CA ASN A 289 5.23 4.30 5.54
C ASN A 289 4.44 3.47 4.51
N ALA A 290 3.55 2.61 5.00
CA ALA A 290 2.69 1.80 4.16
C ALA A 290 1.47 2.55 3.64
N VAL A 291 1.00 2.14 2.47
CA VAL A 291 -0.15 2.72 1.78
C VAL A 291 -1.09 1.62 1.30
N LEU A 292 -2.30 2.01 0.93
CA LEU A 292 -3.24 1.15 0.20
C LEU A 292 -2.94 1.22 -1.30
N PRO A 293 -2.33 0.18 -1.92
CA PRO A 293 -2.15 0.15 -3.37
C PRO A 293 -3.49 -0.07 -4.07
N LYS A 294 -3.52 0.18 -5.39
CA LYS A 294 -4.68 -0.16 -6.21
C LYS A 294 -4.83 -1.68 -6.28
N ILE A 295 -5.98 -2.20 -5.82
CA ILE A 295 -6.30 -3.62 -5.94
C ILE A 295 -7.00 -3.88 -7.26
N ASN A 296 -6.39 -4.68 -8.13
CA ASN A 296 -6.89 -5.00 -9.46
C ASN A 296 -7.82 -6.21 -9.46
N SER A 297 -8.77 -6.25 -10.39
CA SER A 297 -9.56 -7.45 -10.70
C SER A 297 -8.88 -8.38 -11.70
N HIS A 298 -8.03 -7.82 -12.58
CA HIS A 298 -7.22 -8.55 -13.54
C HIS A 298 -5.85 -8.94 -12.92
N PRO A 299 -5.20 -10.00 -13.41
CA PRO A 299 -3.97 -10.53 -12.83
C PRO A 299 -2.76 -9.66 -13.22
N THR A 300 -2.63 -8.52 -12.54
CA THR A 300 -1.54 -7.55 -12.74
C THR A 300 -1.00 -7.08 -11.42
N LEU A 301 0.26 -7.39 -11.18
CA LEU A 301 1.06 -6.93 -10.05
C LEU A 301 2.09 -5.95 -10.57
N ARG A 302 2.05 -4.71 -10.11
CA ARG A 302 3.01 -3.66 -10.45
C ARG A 302 3.50 -3.00 -9.18
N LEU A 303 4.65 -3.45 -8.71
CA LEU A 303 5.32 -2.91 -7.55
C LEU A 303 6.26 -1.79 -7.97
N ARG A 304 6.12 -0.64 -7.33
CA ARG A 304 6.93 0.56 -7.54
C ARG A 304 7.45 0.99 -6.20
N ASP A 305 8.75 1.20 -6.13
CA ASP A 305 9.48 1.53 -4.90
C ASP A 305 9.03 0.69 -3.70
N ALA A 306 8.97 -0.65 -3.88
CA ALA A 306 8.51 -1.57 -2.85
C ALA A 306 9.62 -1.90 -1.86
N PHE A 307 9.34 -1.77 -0.57
CA PHE A 307 10.30 -2.03 0.51
C PHE A 307 9.97 -3.32 1.25
N HIS A 308 10.99 -4.02 1.74
CA HIS A 308 10.79 -5.14 2.65
C HIS A 308 10.49 -4.62 4.07
N PRO A 309 9.32 -4.89 4.66
CA PRO A 309 8.91 -4.28 5.94
C PRO A 309 9.86 -4.56 7.11
N LEU A 310 10.29 -5.81 7.31
CA LEU A 310 11.19 -6.16 8.42
C LEU A 310 12.58 -5.53 8.26
N LEU A 311 13.12 -5.53 7.04
CA LEU A 311 14.36 -4.86 6.72
C LEU A 311 14.24 -3.34 6.92
N TRP A 312 13.08 -2.76 6.57
CA TRP A 312 12.79 -1.35 6.80
C TRP A 312 12.88 -1.00 8.28
N LEU A 313 12.24 -1.79 9.15
CA LEU A 313 12.28 -1.60 10.59
C LEU A 313 13.70 -1.69 11.15
N ARG A 314 14.41 -2.78 10.85
CA ARG A 314 15.78 -3.01 11.34
C ARG A 314 16.74 -1.92 10.88
N ASN A 315 16.75 -1.61 9.59
CA ASN A 315 17.69 -0.64 9.03
C ASN A 315 17.35 0.80 9.43
N SER A 316 16.09 1.11 9.70
CA SER A 316 15.69 2.43 10.23
C SER A 316 16.28 2.66 11.63
N VAL A 317 16.29 1.64 12.49
CA VAL A 317 16.94 1.70 13.82
C VAL A 317 18.45 1.86 13.67
N GLU A 318 19.08 1.12 12.76
CA GLU A 318 20.52 1.16 12.52
C GLU A 318 20.97 2.35 11.65
N LYS A 319 20.05 3.20 11.20
CA LYS A 319 20.28 4.32 10.26
C LYS A 319 21.00 3.89 8.97
N LYS A 320 20.76 2.66 8.51
CA LYS A 320 21.28 2.12 7.25
C LYS A 320 20.36 2.49 6.09
N LYS A 321 20.95 2.76 4.93
CA LYS A 321 20.19 3.02 3.71
C LYS A 321 19.44 1.76 3.27
N ILE A 322 18.16 1.92 2.94
CA ILE A 322 17.30 0.85 2.42
C ILE A 322 17.04 1.14 0.94
N TYR A 323 17.06 0.10 0.12
CA TYR A 323 16.84 0.19 -1.32
C TYR A 323 15.50 -0.47 -1.68
N PRO A 324 14.60 0.23 -2.38
CA PRO A 324 13.36 -0.37 -2.83
C PRO A 324 13.55 -1.21 -4.08
N GLN A 325 12.57 -2.08 -4.35
CA GLN A 325 12.47 -2.87 -5.59
C GLN A 325 11.26 -2.47 -6.41
N SER A 326 11.43 -2.46 -7.74
CA SER A 326 10.32 -2.25 -8.68
C SER A 326 10.28 -3.39 -9.68
N LEU A 327 9.11 -3.97 -9.87
CA LEU A 327 8.87 -5.07 -10.82
C LEU A 327 7.42 -5.12 -11.25
N THR A 328 7.16 -5.78 -12.37
CA THR A 328 5.83 -5.90 -12.94
C THR A 328 5.59 -7.34 -13.39
N LEU A 329 4.52 -7.96 -12.91
CA LEU A 329 3.98 -9.21 -13.42
C LEU A 329 2.61 -8.96 -14.05
N THR A 330 2.41 -9.46 -15.27
CA THR A 330 1.16 -9.39 -16.03
C THR A 330 0.93 -10.69 -16.79
N GLU A 331 -0.22 -10.86 -17.43
CA GLU A 331 -0.44 -12.01 -18.32
C GLU A 331 0.60 -12.11 -19.46
N HIS A 332 1.17 -10.97 -19.87
CA HIS A 332 2.21 -10.87 -20.90
C HIS A 332 3.64 -10.92 -20.33
N ASN A 333 3.80 -10.94 -19.02
CA ASN A 333 5.09 -11.08 -18.33
C ASN A 333 4.84 -11.78 -16.99
N ARG A 334 4.67 -13.10 -17.04
CA ARG A 334 4.23 -13.91 -15.88
C ARG A 334 5.40 -14.43 -15.07
N ILE A 335 6.56 -14.58 -15.71
CA ILE A 335 7.74 -15.19 -15.11
C ILE A 335 8.89 -14.20 -15.15
N ILE A 336 9.45 -13.86 -13.99
CA ILE A 336 10.68 -13.07 -13.89
C ILE A 336 11.80 -13.98 -13.39
N CYS A 337 12.88 -14.06 -14.16
CA CYS A 337 14.08 -14.80 -13.78
C CYS A 337 15.18 -13.84 -13.32
N ILE A 338 15.44 -13.79 -12.02
CA ILE A 338 16.44 -12.92 -11.41
C ILE A 338 17.80 -13.63 -11.37
N SER A 339 18.80 -12.99 -11.96
CA SER A 339 20.18 -13.47 -12.00
C SER A 339 21.16 -12.44 -11.44
N GLY A 340 22.38 -12.88 -11.17
CA GLY A 340 23.44 -12.06 -10.56
C GLY A 340 24.06 -12.69 -9.30
N PRO A 341 25.00 -12.01 -8.64
CA PRO A 341 25.74 -12.56 -7.49
C PRO A 341 24.83 -12.79 -6.26
N ASN A 342 25.20 -13.72 -5.37
CA ASN A 342 24.37 -14.08 -4.19
C ASN A 342 24.20 -12.92 -3.21
N ALA A 343 25.24 -12.11 -3.00
CA ALA A 343 25.17 -10.90 -2.20
C ALA A 343 24.37 -9.74 -2.86
N GLY A 344 23.77 -9.95 -4.03
CA GLY A 344 23.05 -8.93 -4.79
C GLY A 344 21.66 -8.58 -4.26
N GLY A 345 21.06 -9.39 -3.37
CA GLY A 345 19.72 -9.15 -2.83
C GLY A 345 18.57 -9.87 -3.58
N LYS A 346 18.88 -10.94 -4.32
CA LYS A 346 17.88 -11.74 -5.07
C LYS A 346 16.81 -12.33 -4.14
N SER A 347 17.21 -13.08 -3.12
CA SER A 347 16.31 -13.73 -2.16
C SER A 347 15.46 -12.71 -1.39
N ILE A 348 16.03 -11.56 -1.02
CA ILE A 348 15.30 -10.47 -0.36
C ILE A 348 14.21 -9.91 -1.29
N THR A 349 14.47 -9.83 -2.59
CA THR A 349 13.46 -9.38 -3.57
C THR A 349 12.29 -10.36 -3.62
N LEU A 350 12.54 -11.67 -3.62
CA LEU A 350 11.49 -12.70 -3.57
C LEU A 350 10.66 -12.59 -2.28
N LYS A 351 11.34 -12.54 -1.13
CA LYS A 351 10.69 -12.37 0.18
C LYS A 351 9.86 -11.09 0.23
N THR A 352 10.37 -9.99 -0.33
CA THR A 352 9.63 -8.72 -0.42
C THR A 352 8.30 -8.92 -1.16
N VAL A 353 8.31 -9.50 -2.35
CA VAL A 353 7.07 -9.70 -3.12
C VAL A 353 6.10 -10.61 -2.37
N GLY A 354 6.58 -11.75 -1.86
CA GLY A 354 5.73 -12.70 -1.13
C GLY A 354 5.13 -12.11 0.13
N LEU A 355 5.95 -11.45 0.96
CA LEU A 355 5.50 -10.85 2.20
C LEU A 355 4.49 -9.72 1.96
N LEU A 356 4.72 -8.84 0.98
CA LEU A 356 3.77 -7.80 0.61
C LEU A 356 2.44 -8.39 0.10
N GLN A 357 2.50 -9.51 -0.63
CA GLN A 357 1.30 -10.22 -1.07
C GLN A 357 0.51 -10.81 0.10
N LEU A 358 1.19 -11.40 1.08
CA LEU A 358 0.55 -11.91 2.31
C LEU A 358 -0.07 -10.79 3.13
N MET A 359 0.61 -9.64 3.23
CA MET A 359 0.10 -8.47 3.94
C MET A 359 -1.22 -7.99 3.35
N ILE A 360 -1.29 -7.75 2.03
CA ILE A 360 -2.55 -7.26 1.43
C ILE A 360 -3.69 -8.27 1.58
N GLN A 361 -3.41 -9.57 1.43
CA GLN A 361 -4.43 -10.61 1.57
C GLN A 361 -4.79 -10.89 3.04
N SER A 362 -4.04 -10.34 4.00
CA SER A 362 -4.34 -10.38 5.45
C SER A 362 -4.89 -9.05 5.97
N GLY A 363 -5.20 -8.11 5.08
CA GLY A 363 -5.76 -6.82 5.45
C GLY A 363 -4.75 -5.82 6.04
N ILE A 364 -3.46 -5.99 5.75
CA ILE A 364 -2.35 -5.16 6.23
C ILE A 364 -1.82 -4.31 5.07
N LEU A 365 -1.64 -3.01 5.29
CA LEU A 365 -1.13 -2.07 4.28
C LEU A 365 0.36 -2.30 4.00
N VAL A 366 0.81 -1.93 2.79
CA VAL A 366 2.14 -2.27 2.29
C VAL A 366 3.03 -1.05 1.99
N PRO A 367 4.35 -1.10 2.28
CA PRO A 367 5.31 0.00 2.03
C PRO A 367 5.74 0.04 0.55
N VAL A 368 4.87 0.62 -0.27
CA VAL A 368 5.05 0.78 -1.73
C VAL A 368 4.67 2.20 -2.16
N HIS A 369 5.02 2.58 -3.38
CA HIS A 369 4.53 3.83 -3.95
C HIS A 369 3.00 3.78 -4.17
N PRO A 370 2.21 4.86 -3.94
CA PRO A 370 0.75 4.88 -4.13
C PRO A 370 0.23 4.54 -5.53
N LYS A 371 1.11 4.53 -6.53
CA LYS A 371 0.82 4.14 -7.93
C LYS A 371 1.07 2.66 -8.19
N SER A 372 1.41 1.89 -7.16
CA SER A 372 1.50 0.45 -7.24
C SER A 372 0.13 -0.18 -7.40
N GLU A 373 0.13 -1.31 -8.09
CA GLU A 373 -1.06 -2.11 -8.33
C GLU A 373 -0.79 -3.53 -7.88
N MET A 374 -1.73 -4.15 -7.19
CA MET A 374 -1.61 -5.54 -6.74
C MET A 374 -2.91 -6.29 -7.05
N PHE A 375 -2.82 -7.60 -7.20
CA PHE A 375 -3.98 -8.46 -7.39
C PHE A 375 -3.89 -9.65 -6.44
N PHE A 376 -5.00 -10.36 -6.28
CA PHE A 376 -5.07 -11.45 -5.33
C PHE A 376 -4.77 -12.79 -6.01
N PHE A 377 -3.86 -13.55 -5.43
CA PHE A 377 -3.53 -14.90 -5.85
C PHE A 377 -4.32 -15.91 -5.01
N ASP A 378 -4.74 -17.00 -5.64
CA ASP A 378 -5.43 -18.09 -4.93
C ASP A 378 -4.43 -18.92 -4.11
N LYS A 379 -3.17 -19.00 -4.58
CA LYS A 379 -2.07 -19.75 -3.96
C LYS A 379 -0.76 -18.97 -4.01
N ILE A 380 0.01 -19.00 -2.94
CA ILE A 380 1.44 -18.67 -2.96
C ILE A 380 2.17 -19.93 -2.54
N MET A 381 3.20 -20.30 -3.29
CA MET A 381 4.05 -21.44 -2.98
C MET A 381 5.50 -20.99 -3.05
N THR A 382 6.29 -21.32 -2.04
CA THR A 382 7.68 -20.89 -1.98
C THR A 382 8.62 -22.08 -2.02
N ASP A 383 9.86 -21.83 -2.41
CA ASP A 383 11.01 -22.72 -2.16
C ASP A 383 12.20 -21.81 -1.89
N ILE A 384 12.21 -21.22 -0.69
CA ILE A 384 13.17 -20.19 -0.27
C ILE A 384 13.94 -20.67 0.95
N GLY A 385 15.27 -20.55 0.89
CA GLY A 385 16.16 -20.82 2.02
C GLY A 385 16.80 -22.20 2.04
N ASP A 386 17.63 -22.40 3.06
CA ASP A 386 18.34 -23.64 3.35
C ASP A 386 17.50 -24.44 4.36
N ASN A 387 16.78 -25.45 3.90
CA ASN A 387 16.14 -26.45 4.78
C ASN A 387 17.21 -27.34 5.43
N GLN A 388 18.00 -26.77 6.33
CA GLN A 388 19.01 -27.45 7.17
C GLN A 388 18.47 -27.68 8.58
N SER A 389 17.31 -28.33 8.70
CA SER A 389 16.92 -28.91 9.99
C SER A 389 17.78 -30.15 10.26
N ILE A 390 18.40 -30.23 11.44
CA ILE A 390 19.15 -31.39 11.95
C ILE A 390 18.31 -32.69 11.88
N GLU A 391 16.98 -32.57 11.89
CA GLU A 391 16.02 -33.68 11.80
C GLU A 391 15.87 -34.30 10.40
N ASN A 392 16.34 -33.64 9.34
CA ASN A 392 16.29 -34.17 7.97
C ASN A 392 17.62 -34.81 7.58
N HIS A 393 17.88 -36.02 8.08
CA HIS A 393 19.03 -36.87 7.74
C HIS A 393 19.07 -37.38 6.28
N LEU A 394 18.37 -36.75 5.33
CA LEU A 394 18.35 -37.08 3.91
C LEU A 394 18.58 -35.81 3.07
N SER A 395 19.49 -35.90 2.10
CA SER A 395 20.10 -34.80 1.33
C SER A 395 19.17 -33.61 1.03
N THR A 396 19.67 -32.38 1.25
CA THR A 396 19.01 -31.08 0.96
C THR A 396 18.38 -31.00 -0.44
N TYR A 397 18.90 -31.78 -1.39
CA TYR A 397 18.34 -31.89 -2.74
C TYR A 397 17.02 -32.69 -2.80
N SER A 398 16.91 -33.79 -2.03
CA SER A 398 15.71 -34.62 -2.01
C SER A 398 14.52 -33.90 -1.38
N SER A 399 14.76 -33.07 -0.34
CA SER A 399 13.72 -32.25 0.26
C SER A 399 13.23 -31.17 -0.69
N ARG A 400 14.14 -30.48 -1.40
CA ARG A 400 13.80 -29.53 -2.48
C ARG A 400 12.99 -30.18 -3.59
N LEU A 401 13.39 -31.35 -4.08
CA LEU A 401 12.62 -32.09 -5.09
C LEU A 401 11.23 -32.51 -4.60
N LYS A 402 11.11 -32.91 -3.33
CA LYS A 402 9.80 -33.22 -2.73
C LYS A 402 8.91 -31.99 -2.69
N LYS A 403 9.45 -30.82 -2.31
CA LYS A 403 8.73 -29.54 -2.32
C LYS A 403 8.30 -29.17 -3.74
N MET A 404 9.22 -29.23 -4.70
CA MET A 404 8.96 -29.01 -6.12
C MET A 404 7.88 -29.94 -6.68
N SER A 405 7.87 -31.22 -6.28
CA SER A 405 6.82 -32.17 -6.65
C SER A 405 5.44 -31.72 -6.15
N GLY A 406 5.37 -31.17 -4.94
CA GLY A 406 4.15 -30.54 -4.42
C GLY A 406 3.71 -29.33 -5.26
N ILE A 407 4.66 -28.43 -5.56
CA ILE A 407 4.42 -27.25 -6.41
C ILE A 407 3.87 -27.65 -7.78
N ILE A 408 4.49 -28.62 -8.45
CA ILE A 408 4.07 -29.11 -9.77
C ILE A 408 2.62 -29.62 -9.76
N ARG A 409 2.18 -30.27 -8.67
CA ARG A 409 0.82 -30.82 -8.58
C ARG A 409 -0.25 -29.75 -8.42
N GLU A 410 0.07 -28.64 -7.77
CA GLU A 410 -0.91 -27.62 -7.38
C GLU A 410 -0.83 -26.32 -8.18
N ALA A 411 0.27 -26.05 -8.87
CA ALA A 411 0.49 -24.80 -9.60
C ALA A 411 -0.48 -24.61 -10.77
N ASP A 412 -1.09 -23.43 -10.84
CA ASP A 412 -2.01 -23.02 -11.89
C ASP A 412 -1.90 -21.51 -12.20
N HIS A 413 -2.74 -21.02 -13.12
CA HIS A 413 -2.79 -19.62 -13.56
C HIS A 413 -3.05 -18.56 -12.48
N LYS A 414 -3.42 -18.96 -11.26
CA LYS A 414 -3.63 -18.09 -10.09
C LYS A 414 -2.65 -18.37 -8.96
N THR A 415 -1.58 -19.10 -9.24
CA THR A 415 -0.49 -19.36 -8.31
C THR A 415 0.65 -18.37 -8.53
N LEU A 416 1.15 -17.78 -7.43
CA LEU A 416 2.44 -17.10 -7.39
C LEU A 416 3.51 -18.06 -6.84
N LEU A 417 4.51 -18.34 -7.66
CA LEU A 417 5.67 -19.17 -7.30
C LEU A 417 6.86 -18.27 -6.96
N LEU A 418 7.48 -18.49 -5.80
CA LEU A 418 8.68 -17.78 -5.37
C LEU A 418 9.78 -18.80 -5.08
N ILE A 419 10.70 -18.99 -6.02
CA ILE A 419 11.69 -20.07 -5.94
C ILE A 419 13.11 -19.50 -5.96
N ASP A 420 13.87 -19.79 -4.91
CA ASP A 420 15.24 -19.33 -4.76
C ASP A 420 16.25 -20.42 -5.13
N GLU A 421 17.26 -20.05 -5.90
CA GLU A 421 18.27 -20.93 -6.48
C GLU A 421 17.64 -22.11 -7.24
N PHE A 422 16.82 -21.77 -8.23
CA PHE A 422 16.08 -22.72 -9.03
C PHE A 422 17.01 -23.72 -9.76
N GLY A 423 16.87 -25.00 -9.42
CA GLY A 423 17.64 -26.11 -9.98
C GLY A 423 18.93 -26.47 -9.22
N THR A 424 19.28 -25.79 -8.12
CA THR A 424 20.54 -26.07 -7.41
C THR A 424 20.43 -27.26 -6.44
N GLY A 425 21.57 -27.86 -6.11
CA GLY A 425 21.69 -28.99 -5.16
C GLY A 425 22.06 -30.34 -5.78
N SER A 426 22.31 -30.39 -7.09
CA SER A 426 22.76 -31.61 -7.80
C SER A 426 23.87 -31.28 -8.80
N ASP A 427 24.20 -32.26 -9.65
CA ASP A 427 25.08 -32.07 -10.80
C ASP A 427 24.59 -30.87 -11.64
N PRO A 428 25.45 -29.87 -11.93
CA PRO A 428 25.06 -28.67 -12.67
C PRO A 428 24.40 -28.94 -14.03
N GLU A 429 24.82 -29.98 -14.76
CA GLU A 429 24.27 -30.28 -16.09
C GLU A 429 22.87 -30.90 -15.96
N LEU A 430 22.72 -31.90 -15.09
CA LEU A 430 21.43 -32.58 -14.89
C LEU A 430 20.42 -31.68 -14.15
N GLY A 431 20.88 -30.93 -13.15
CA GLY A 431 20.06 -29.97 -12.41
C GLY A 431 19.57 -28.82 -13.30
N GLY A 432 20.43 -28.31 -14.19
CA GLY A 432 20.06 -27.30 -15.18
C GLY A 432 18.96 -27.78 -16.14
N ALA A 433 19.10 -28.98 -16.70
CA ALA A 433 18.11 -29.55 -17.63
C ALA A 433 16.75 -29.84 -16.97
N LEU A 434 16.78 -30.34 -15.72
CA LEU A 434 15.56 -30.59 -14.96
C LEU A 434 14.83 -29.29 -14.60
N ALA A 435 15.57 -28.26 -14.19
CA ALA A 435 15.00 -26.96 -13.86
C ALA A 435 14.40 -26.28 -15.09
N GLU A 436 15.05 -26.37 -16.25
CA GLU A 436 14.48 -25.94 -17.53
C GLU A 436 13.13 -26.62 -17.82
N SER A 437 13.04 -27.95 -17.65
CA SER A 437 11.79 -28.69 -17.83
C SER A 437 10.68 -28.23 -16.85
N PHE A 438 11.05 -27.90 -15.60
CA PHE A 438 10.09 -27.36 -14.63
C PHE A 438 9.63 -25.95 -14.99
N LEU A 439 10.53 -25.10 -15.50
CA LEU A 439 10.19 -23.76 -15.97
C LEU A 439 9.16 -23.82 -17.09
N GLU A 440 9.39 -24.66 -18.09
CA GLU A 440 8.46 -24.87 -19.21
C GLU A 440 7.10 -25.35 -18.71
N TYR A 441 7.07 -26.30 -17.77
CA TYR A 441 5.83 -26.76 -17.16
C TYR A 441 5.04 -25.62 -16.49
N PHE A 442 5.70 -24.77 -15.69
CA PHE A 442 5.04 -23.64 -15.04
C PHE A 442 4.61 -22.56 -16.04
N TYR A 443 5.39 -22.36 -17.10
CA TYR A 443 5.05 -21.47 -18.20
C TYR A 443 3.75 -21.92 -18.89
N ASP A 444 3.63 -23.21 -19.22
CA ASP A 444 2.46 -23.82 -19.86
C ASP A 444 1.23 -23.82 -18.96
N LYS A 445 1.41 -23.99 -17.65
CA LYS A 445 0.34 -23.87 -16.64
C LYS A 445 -0.20 -22.45 -16.45
N LYS A 446 0.40 -21.48 -17.13
CA LYS A 446 0.09 -20.06 -17.03
C LYS A 446 0.36 -19.45 -15.64
N SER A 447 1.17 -20.11 -14.81
CA SER A 447 1.50 -19.67 -13.46
C SER A 447 2.30 -18.37 -13.48
N PHE A 448 2.23 -17.63 -12.38
CA PHE A 448 3.11 -16.49 -12.11
C PHE A 448 4.32 -16.97 -11.31
N ALA A 449 5.52 -16.53 -11.67
CA ALA A 449 6.72 -16.95 -10.98
C ALA A 449 7.77 -15.85 -10.88
N ILE A 450 8.44 -15.77 -9.73
CA ILE A 450 9.71 -15.06 -9.57
C ILE A 450 10.72 -16.11 -9.13
N ILE A 451 11.69 -16.37 -9.99
CA ILE A 451 12.71 -17.38 -9.77
C ILE A 451 14.08 -16.73 -9.71
N THR A 452 14.98 -17.22 -8.86
CA THR A 452 16.40 -16.84 -8.94
C THR A 452 17.21 -17.99 -9.51
N THR A 453 18.20 -17.71 -10.34
CA THR A 453 19.05 -18.77 -10.91
C THR A 453 20.49 -18.33 -11.15
N HIS A 454 21.36 -19.33 -11.15
CA HIS A 454 22.75 -19.24 -11.58
C HIS A 454 23.00 -19.90 -12.93
N TYR A 455 22.04 -20.67 -13.45
CA TYR A 455 22.26 -21.45 -14.66
C TYR A 455 22.03 -20.62 -15.93
N THR A 456 22.98 -20.71 -16.84
CA THR A 456 22.93 -20.01 -18.13
C THR A 456 21.84 -20.54 -19.05
N ASN A 457 21.55 -21.84 -19.04
CA ASN A 457 20.49 -22.43 -19.88
C ASN A 457 19.11 -21.84 -19.52
N ILE A 458 18.81 -21.65 -18.24
CA ILE A 458 17.55 -21.02 -17.81
C ILE A 458 17.44 -19.59 -18.35
N LYS A 459 18.51 -18.78 -18.27
CA LYS A 459 18.51 -17.41 -18.80
C LYS A 459 18.19 -17.39 -20.30
N LEU A 460 18.71 -18.37 -21.05
CA LEU A 460 18.49 -18.51 -22.48
C LEU A 460 17.06 -18.94 -22.82
N VAL A 461 16.49 -19.86 -22.04
CA VAL A 461 15.10 -20.33 -22.22
C VAL A 461 14.12 -19.20 -21.96
N VAL A 462 14.30 -18.46 -20.85
CA VAL A 462 13.48 -17.30 -20.50
C VAL A 462 13.46 -16.27 -21.62
N GLU A 463 14.59 -16.03 -22.28
CA GLU A 463 14.70 -15.09 -23.41
C GLU A 463 13.87 -15.52 -24.64
N GLN A 464 13.67 -16.82 -24.82
CA GLN A 464 12.89 -17.37 -25.94
C GLN A 464 11.38 -17.38 -25.65
N LEU A 465 10.99 -17.27 -24.38
CA LEU A 465 9.60 -17.34 -23.94
C LEU A 465 8.94 -15.95 -23.96
N PRO A 466 7.89 -15.72 -24.77
CA PRO A 466 7.30 -14.37 -24.94
C PRO A 466 6.66 -13.77 -23.68
N ASN A 467 6.36 -14.57 -22.65
CA ASN A 467 5.69 -14.12 -21.42
C ASN A 467 6.58 -14.30 -20.19
N ALA A 468 7.91 -14.36 -20.40
CA ALA A 468 8.90 -14.44 -19.37
C ALA A 468 9.98 -13.38 -19.64
N GLU A 469 10.54 -12.80 -18.58
CA GLU A 469 11.57 -11.78 -18.67
C GLU A 469 12.75 -12.10 -17.76
N ASN A 470 13.94 -11.86 -18.27
CA ASN A 470 15.16 -11.87 -17.46
C ASN A 470 15.25 -10.59 -16.63
N ALA A 471 15.81 -10.70 -15.42
CA ALA A 471 16.16 -9.56 -14.59
C ALA A 471 17.53 -9.77 -13.93
N ALA A 472 18.20 -8.67 -13.63
CA ALA A 472 19.53 -8.66 -13.06
C ALA A 472 19.57 -7.79 -11.80
N MET A 473 20.22 -8.28 -10.75
CA MET A 473 20.62 -7.41 -9.64
C MET A 473 21.89 -6.65 -10.03
N LEU A 474 21.79 -5.32 -10.00
CA LEU A 474 22.88 -4.45 -10.40
C LEU A 474 24.03 -4.47 -9.41
N PHE A 475 25.23 -4.40 -9.97
CA PHE A 475 26.50 -4.48 -9.26
C PHE A 475 27.42 -3.39 -9.81
N ASP A 476 28.09 -2.67 -8.93
CA ASP A 476 29.05 -1.65 -9.34
C ASP A 476 30.35 -2.33 -9.83
N GLU A 477 30.70 -2.12 -11.10
CA GLU A 477 31.88 -2.73 -11.72
C GLU A 477 33.20 -2.24 -11.11
N HIS A 478 33.24 -1.05 -10.51
CA HIS A 478 34.44 -0.47 -9.92
C HIS A 478 34.61 -0.84 -8.44
N SER A 479 33.56 -0.64 -7.64
CA SER A 479 33.63 -0.91 -6.19
C SER A 479 33.35 -2.38 -5.84
N LEU A 480 32.82 -3.15 -6.79
CA LEU A 480 32.33 -4.51 -6.60
C LEU A 480 31.34 -4.58 -5.43
N GLU A 481 30.49 -3.56 -5.29
CA GLU A 481 29.42 -3.50 -4.31
C GLU A 481 28.05 -3.75 -4.95
N PRO A 482 27.17 -4.49 -4.28
CA PRO A 482 25.80 -4.64 -4.74
C PRO A 482 25.07 -3.29 -4.66
N LEU A 483 24.44 -2.88 -5.76
CA LEU A 483 23.61 -1.67 -5.79
C LEU A 483 22.19 -1.93 -5.25
N TYR A 484 21.86 -3.20 -4.96
CA TYR A 484 20.56 -3.67 -4.49
C TYR A 484 19.39 -3.17 -5.35
N LYS A 485 19.63 -2.97 -6.64
CA LYS A 485 18.64 -2.48 -7.60
C LYS A 485 18.39 -3.55 -8.64
N LEU A 486 17.13 -3.94 -8.79
CA LEU A 486 16.68 -4.83 -9.85
C LEU A 486 16.55 -4.06 -11.17
N GLU A 487 17.16 -4.58 -12.24
CA GLU A 487 16.92 -4.15 -13.62
C GLU A 487 16.23 -5.28 -14.39
N VAL A 488 15.00 -5.02 -14.83
CA VAL A 488 14.17 -5.97 -15.56
C VAL A 488 14.40 -5.80 -17.06
N GLY A 489 14.47 -6.93 -17.79
CA GLY A 489 14.72 -7.01 -19.22
C GLY A 489 16.12 -7.50 -19.60
N GLN A 490 17.00 -7.75 -18.63
CA GLN A 490 18.37 -8.17 -18.87
C GLN A 490 18.81 -9.24 -17.86
N ALA A 491 19.60 -10.23 -18.30
CA ALA A 491 20.25 -11.17 -17.37
C ALA A 491 21.58 -10.61 -16.83
N GLY A 492 21.91 -10.97 -15.60
CA GLY A 492 23.12 -10.58 -14.90
C GLY A 492 24.27 -11.56 -15.08
N SER A 493 25.49 -11.02 -15.06
CA SER A 493 26.75 -11.77 -15.04
C SER A 493 27.05 -12.39 -13.69
N SER A 494 27.78 -13.51 -13.71
CA SER A 494 28.36 -14.12 -12.51
C SER A 494 29.69 -13.43 -12.16
N PHE A 495 29.76 -12.74 -11.03
CA PHE A 495 30.96 -12.02 -10.55
C PHE A 495 31.81 -12.85 -9.57
N THR A 496 31.85 -14.18 -9.73
CA THR A 496 32.42 -15.11 -8.75
C THR A 496 33.89 -14.83 -8.45
N PHE A 497 34.69 -14.51 -9.48
CA PHE A 497 36.13 -14.28 -9.30
C PHE A 497 36.43 -12.89 -8.73
N GLU A 498 35.63 -11.90 -9.11
CA GLU A 498 35.73 -10.51 -8.64
C GLU A 498 35.36 -10.44 -7.14
N VAL A 499 34.30 -11.16 -6.74
CA VAL A 499 33.93 -11.31 -5.33
C VAL A 499 35.01 -12.07 -4.54
N ALA A 500 35.63 -13.10 -5.12
CA ALA A 500 36.76 -13.80 -4.50
C ALA A 500 37.95 -12.87 -4.25
N GLU A 501 38.29 -12.01 -5.21
CA GLU A 501 39.37 -11.02 -5.08
C GLU A 501 39.07 -10.01 -3.96
N LYS A 502 37.83 -9.53 -3.87
CA LYS A 502 37.38 -8.64 -2.79
C LYS A 502 37.47 -9.29 -1.40
N ASN A 503 37.19 -10.59 -1.32
CA ASN A 503 37.35 -11.37 -0.09
C ASN A 503 38.83 -11.75 0.20
N LYS A 504 39.78 -11.04 -0.42
CA LYS A 504 41.22 -11.17 -0.19
C LYS A 504 41.77 -12.55 -0.54
N ILE A 505 41.11 -13.29 -1.44
CA ILE A 505 41.66 -14.53 -1.98
C ILE A 505 42.85 -14.16 -2.90
N PRO A 506 44.03 -14.76 -2.72
CA PRO A 506 45.21 -14.41 -3.51
C PRO A 506 44.99 -14.55 -5.02
N ARG A 507 45.40 -13.52 -5.79
CA ARG A 507 45.25 -13.45 -7.26
C ARG A 507 45.79 -14.67 -7.99
N PHE A 508 46.86 -15.31 -7.49
CA PHE A 508 47.41 -16.51 -8.13
C PHE A 508 46.46 -17.72 -8.06
N ILE A 509 45.66 -17.84 -7.00
CA ILE A 509 44.63 -18.89 -6.86
C ILE A 509 43.49 -18.60 -7.83
N ILE A 510 43.04 -17.34 -7.89
CA ILE A 510 41.99 -16.88 -8.81
C ILE A 510 42.41 -17.13 -10.27
N LYS A 511 43.66 -16.82 -10.62
CA LYS A 511 44.21 -17.06 -11.96
C LYS A 511 44.21 -18.55 -12.31
N LYS A 512 44.71 -19.41 -11.41
CA LYS A 512 44.66 -20.87 -11.58
C LYS A 512 43.23 -21.40 -11.70
N ALA A 513 42.28 -20.82 -10.97
CA ALA A 513 40.88 -21.20 -11.05
C ALA A 513 40.26 -20.80 -12.41
N ARG A 514 40.57 -19.60 -12.93
CA ARG A 514 40.16 -19.16 -14.27
C ARG A 514 40.71 -20.06 -15.38
N GLU A 515 41.93 -20.57 -15.23
CA GLU A 515 42.55 -21.50 -16.19
C GLU A 515 41.88 -22.89 -16.19
N LYS A 516 41.20 -23.28 -15.09
CA LYS A 516 40.51 -24.56 -14.95
C LYS A 516 39.07 -24.55 -15.46
N VAL A 517 38.42 -23.39 -15.56
CA VAL A 517 37.09 -23.29 -16.15
C VAL A 517 37.26 -23.32 -17.67
N GLU A 518 36.46 -24.13 -18.35
CA GLU A 518 36.46 -24.17 -19.82
C GLU A 518 36.29 -22.77 -20.40
N LYS A 519 37.18 -22.39 -21.33
CA LYS A 519 37.16 -21.06 -21.95
C LYS A 519 35.82 -20.77 -22.63
N ASP A 520 35.15 -21.82 -23.13
CA ASP A 520 33.88 -21.72 -23.84
C ASP A 520 32.73 -21.32 -22.91
N VAL A 521 32.66 -21.85 -21.68
CA VAL A 521 31.61 -21.53 -20.70
C VAL A 521 31.72 -20.08 -20.23
N VAL A 522 32.92 -19.61 -19.90
CA VAL A 522 33.14 -18.21 -19.44
C VAL A 522 32.91 -17.21 -20.57
N ASN A 523 33.30 -17.54 -21.81
CA ASN A 523 33.08 -16.68 -22.95
C ASN A 523 31.60 -16.67 -23.39
N LEU A 524 30.88 -17.81 -23.32
CA LEU A 524 29.44 -17.85 -23.60
C LEU A 524 28.69 -16.94 -22.65
N ASP A 525 28.88 -17.10 -21.34
CA ASP A 525 28.12 -16.37 -20.32
C ASP A 525 28.32 -14.85 -20.45
N LYS A 526 29.57 -14.42 -20.71
CA LYS A 526 29.88 -13.00 -21.00
C LYS A 526 29.29 -12.50 -22.30
N THR A 527 29.32 -13.32 -23.36
CA THR A 527 28.78 -12.93 -24.68
C THR A 527 27.26 -12.84 -24.62
N ILE A 528 26.60 -13.78 -23.93
CA ILE A 528 25.15 -13.79 -23.72
C ILE A 528 24.72 -12.53 -22.98
N VAL A 529 25.36 -12.23 -21.85
CA VAL A 529 25.00 -11.03 -21.08
C VAL A 529 25.22 -9.75 -21.90
N LYS A 530 26.34 -9.66 -22.63
CA LYS A 530 26.62 -8.48 -23.47
C LYS A 530 25.61 -8.32 -24.62
N LEU A 531 25.25 -9.42 -25.29
CA LEU A 531 24.23 -9.40 -26.34
C LEU A 531 22.85 -9.03 -25.78
N GLN A 532 22.51 -9.51 -24.58
CA GLN A 532 21.27 -9.14 -23.90
C GLN A 532 21.25 -7.65 -23.52
N GLN A 533 22.38 -7.10 -23.05
CA GLN A 533 22.53 -5.66 -22.80
C GLN A 533 22.30 -4.83 -24.07
N GLU A 534 22.99 -5.17 -25.15
CA GLU A 534 22.86 -4.46 -26.42
C GLU A 534 21.43 -4.55 -26.98
N LYS A 535 20.79 -5.73 -26.89
CA LYS A 535 19.39 -5.92 -27.32
C LYS A 535 18.43 -5.08 -26.46
N PHE A 536 18.60 -5.10 -25.14
CA PHE A 536 17.76 -4.31 -24.22
C PHE A 536 17.90 -2.81 -24.47
N GLU A 537 19.13 -2.31 -24.68
CA GLU A 537 19.36 -0.92 -25.05
C GLU A 537 18.66 -0.56 -26.37
N VAL A 538 18.73 -1.43 -27.37
CA VAL A 538 18.04 -1.25 -28.66
C VAL A 538 16.51 -1.25 -28.47
N GLU A 539 15.95 -2.15 -27.67
CA GLU A 539 14.51 -2.19 -27.39
C GLU A 539 14.02 -0.96 -26.61
N LYS A 540 14.82 -0.49 -25.65
CA LYS A 540 14.56 0.74 -24.89
C LYS A 540 14.63 1.98 -25.77
N LEU A 541 15.62 2.05 -26.67
CA LEU A 541 15.70 3.11 -27.66
C LEU A 541 14.51 3.07 -28.62
N LYS A 542 14.07 1.87 -29.03
CA LYS A 542 12.92 1.67 -29.91
C LYS A 542 11.61 2.11 -29.25
N THR A 543 11.38 1.75 -27.99
CA THR A 543 10.20 2.17 -27.21
C THR A 543 10.17 3.68 -27.00
N ASN A 544 11.30 4.28 -26.61
CA ASN A 544 11.43 5.75 -26.53
C ASN A 544 11.15 6.42 -27.89
N LEU A 545 11.63 5.85 -29.00
CA LEU A 545 11.37 6.34 -30.36
C LEU A 545 9.90 6.25 -30.74
N THR A 546 9.20 5.17 -30.36
CA THR A 546 7.75 5.04 -30.61
C THR A 546 6.94 6.04 -29.79
N GLU A 547 7.24 6.21 -28.51
CA GLU A 547 6.58 7.21 -27.66
C GLU A 547 6.80 8.64 -28.19
N GLN A 548 8.01 8.95 -28.65
CA GLN A 548 8.31 10.24 -29.29
C GLN A 548 7.54 10.41 -30.61
N LYS A 549 7.41 9.35 -31.42
CA LYS A 549 6.60 9.40 -32.65
C LYS A 549 5.13 9.65 -32.36
N GLU A 550 4.54 8.93 -31.41
CA GLU A 550 3.15 9.14 -30.99
C GLU A 550 2.93 10.56 -30.46
N SER A 551 3.85 11.09 -29.64
CA SER A 551 3.81 12.48 -29.16
C SER A 551 3.88 13.51 -30.30
N VAL A 552 4.66 13.23 -31.35
CA VAL A 552 4.73 14.09 -32.54
C VAL A 552 3.44 14.01 -33.36
N GLU A 553 2.85 12.82 -33.50
CA GLU A 553 1.57 12.63 -34.19
C GLU A 553 0.42 13.34 -33.45
N ASP A 554 0.37 13.26 -32.13
CA ASP A 554 -0.60 13.99 -31.31
C ASP A 554 -0.44 15.50 -31.43
N LYS A 555 0.80 16.01 -31.37
CA LYS A 555 1.09 17.45 -31.60
C LYS A 555 0.67 17.88 -33.01
N ARG A 556 0.88 17.03 -34.01
CA ARG A 556 0.46 17.29 -35.39
C ARG A 556 -1.06 17.31 -35.51
N GLY A 557 -1.78 16.39 -34.87
CA GLY A 557 -3.24 16.39 -34.81
C GLY A 557 -3.80 17.64 -34.12
N ASN A 558 -3.18 18.08 -33.04
CA ASN A 558 -3.55 19.31 -32.34
C ASN A 558 -3.30 20.57 -33.18
N LEU A 559 -2.18 20.65 -33.89
CA LEU A 559 -1.89 21.73 -34.85
C LEU A 559 -2.91 21.76 -35.99
N GLN A 560 -3.35 20.60 -36.47
CA GLN A 560 -4.35 20.50 -37.53
C GLN A 560 -5.71 21.00 -37.07
N LYS A 561 -6.17 20.60 -35.86
CA LYS A 561 -7.38 21.14 -35.23
C LYS A 561 -7.31 22.64 -35.00
N LEU A 562 -6.17 23.15 -34.53
CA LEU A 562 -5.97 24.59 -34.31
C LEU A 562 -6.03 25.37 -35.64
N ASN A 563 -5.47 24.81 -36.71
CA ASN A 563 -5.51 25.40 -38.04
C ASN A 563 -6.95 25.42 -38.59
N GLU A 564 -7.73 24.35 -38.40
CA GLU A 564 -9.16 24.34 -38.76
C GLU A 564 -9.96 25.40 -37.98
N GLN A 565 -9.70 25.55 -36.68
CA GLN A 565 -10.34 26.60 -35.87
C GLN A 565 -9.95 28.01 -36.32
N LEU A 566 -8.68 28.24 -36.67
CA LEU A 566 -8.21 29.50 -37.24
C LEU A 566 -8.90 29.79 -38.58
N GLN A 567 -9.04 28.79 -39.44
CA GLN A 567 -9.74 28.92 -40.72
C GLN A 567 -11.23 29.25 -40.53
N GLN A 568 -11.91 28.60 -39.58
CA GLN A 568 -13.30 28.93 -39.26
C GLN A 568 -13.44 30.37 -38.73
N LYS A 569 -12.53 30.81 -37.87
CA LYS A 569 -12.52 32.20 -37.37
C LYS A 569 -12.28 33.20 -38.50
N LEU A 570 -11.33 32.95 -39.40
CA LEU A 570 -11.07 33.79 -40.56
C LEU A 570 -12.28 33.86 -41.51
N TYR A 571 -12.95 32.73 -41.74
CA TYR A 571 -14.16 32.67 -42.54
C TYR A 571 -15.30 33.48 -41.93
N ASN A 572 -15.54 33.33 -40.62
CA ASN A 572 -16.55 34.10 -39.90
C ASN A 572 -16.22 35.60 -39.94
N PHE A 573 -14.95 35.96 -39.80
CA PHE A 573 -14.49 37.35 -39.88
C PHE A 573 -14.72 37.94 -41.29
N GLN A 574 -14.42 37.20 -42.35
CA GLN A 574 -14.72 37.62 -43.72
C GLN A 574 -16.22 37.79 -43.97
N LYS A 575 -17.05 36.89 -43.43
CA LYS A 575 -18.51 36.99 -43.55
C LYS A 575 -19.05 38.25 -42.86
N LEU A 576 -18.59 38.53 -41.64
CA LEU A 576 -18.92 39.75 -40.90
C LEU A 576 -18.47 41.00 -41.65
N TYR A 577 -17.26 41.00 -42.20
CA TYR A 577 -16.73 42.12 -42.98
C TYR A 577 -17.55 42.36 -44.26
N GLU A 578 -17.93 41.32 -44.99
CA GLU A 578 -18.83 41.45 -46.15
C GLU A 578 -20.21 41.99 -45.74
N GLU A 579 -20.77 41.55 -44.61
CA GLU A 579 -22.06 42.05 -44.11
C GLU A 579 -22.01 43.54 -43.74
N GLU A 580 -20.96 44.00 -43.05
CA GLU A 580 -20.77 45.42 -42.76
C GLU A 580 -20.58 46.24 -44.03
N HIS A 581 -19.73 45.78 -44.94
CA HIS A 581 -19.46 46.50 -46.18
C HIS A 581 -20.72 46.59 -47.08
N ARG A 582 -21.60 45.58 -47.01
CA ARG A 582 -22.92 45.60 -47.65
C ARG A 582 -23.84 46.64 -47.02
N LYS A 583 -23.91 46.70 -45.67
CA LYS A 583 -24.71 47.71 -44.96
C LYS A 583 -24.25 49.13 -45.31
N LEU A 584 -22.94 49.36 -45.40
CA LEU A 584 -22.37 50.65 -45.82
C LEU A 584 -22.77 51.02 -47.26
N GLN A 585 -22.64 50.10 -48.23
CA GLN A 585 -23.05 50.36 -49.60
C GLN A 585 -24.55 50.63 -49.74
N PHE A 586 -25.37 49.94 -48.95
CA PHE A 586 -26.81 50.19 -48.89
C PHE A 586 -27.10 51.57 -48.29
N GLY A 587 -26.41 51.95 -47.22
CA GLY A 587 -26.45 53.29 -46.63
C GLY A 587 -26.16 54.38 -47.66
N ASN A 588 -25.05 54.27 -48.39
CA ASN A 588 -24.68 55.25 -49.43
C ASN A 588 -25.71 55.33 -50.57
N LYS A 589 -26.36 54.20 -50.92
CA LYS A 589 -27.43 54.18 -51.93
C LYS A 589 -28.72 54.84 -51.44
N ILE A 590 -29.04 54.68 -50.17
CA ILE A 590 -30.16 55.40 -49.54
C ILE A 590 -29.83 56.89 -49.46
N GLU A 591 -28.61 57.25 -49.10
CA GLU A 591 -28.19 58.65 -48.99
C GLU A 591 -28.25 59.36 -50.36
N THR A 592 -27.73 58.73 -51.41
CA THR A 592 -27.87 59.23 -52.79
C THR A 592 -29.33 59.28 -53.26
N PHE A 593 -30.19 58.35 -52.80
CA PHE A 593 -31.63 58.42 -53.04
C PHE A 593 -32.27 59.61 -52.33
N ILE A 594 -31.95 59.84 -51.05
CA ILE A 594 -32.42 60.98 -50.24
C ILE A 594 -31.98 62.30 -50.89
N ASP A 595 -30.72 62.42 -51.29
CA ASP A 595 -30.20 63.59 -52.00
C ASP A 595 -30.96 63.86 -53.30
N SER A 596 -31.29 62.80 -54.04
CA SER A 596 -32.05 62.92 -55.30
C SER A 596 -33.51 63.31 -55.08
N TYR A 597 -34.10 62.97 -53.93
CA TYR A 597 -35.44 63.38 -53.51
C TYR A 597 -35.47 64.86 -53.10
N ILE A 598 -34.48 65.30 -52.33
CA ILE A 598 -34.35 66.70 -51.89
C ILE A 598 -34.13 67.65 -53.08
N LYS A 599 -33.44 67.19 -54.13
CA LYS A 599 -33.17 67.97 -55.36
C LYS A 599 -34.38 68.11 -56.33
N GLY A 600 -35.59 67.75 -55.92
CA GLY A 600 -36.82 68.12 -56.66
C GLY A 600 -37.19 67.21 -57.84
N LYS A 601 -36.78 65.94 -57.85
CA LYS A 601 -37.24 64.95 -58.84
C LYS A 601 -38.74 64.67 -58.72
N SER A 602 -39.38 64.33 -59.84
CA SER A 602 -40.82 64.02 -59.91
C SER A 602 -41.18 62.82 -59.01
N ARG A 603 -42.35 62.88 -58.35
CA ARG A 603 -42.83 61.83 -57.41
C ARG A 603 -42.89 60.43 -58.05
N LYS A 604 -43.13 60.34 -59.36
CA LYS A 604 -43.16 59.06 -60.11
C LYS A 604 -41.76 58.44 -60.26
N ASP A 605 -40.74 59.26 -60.53
CA ASP A 605 -39.37 58.76 -60.73
C ASP A 605 -38.73 58.33 -59.42
N VAL A 606 -39.04 59.03 -58.32
CA VAL A 606 -38.60 58.67 -56.97
C VAL A 606 -39.18 57.32 -56.55
N VAL A 607 -40.49 57.10 -56.76
CA VAL A 607 -41.12 55.81 -56.45
C VAL A 607 -40.52 54.69 -57.32
N LYS A 608 -40.22 54.96 -58.59
CA LYS A 608 -39.59 53.97 -59.48
C LYS A 608 -38.17 53.61 -59.03
N ASP A 609 -37.35 54.59 -58.64
CA ASP A 609 -35.99 54.35 -58.13
C ASP A 609 -36.03 53.60 -56.78
N PHE A 610 -36.99 53.92 -55.92
CA PHE A 610 -37.19 53.22 -54.64
C PHE A 610 -37.64 51.77 -54.82
N VAL A 611 -38.61 51.52 -55.71
CA VAL A 611 -39.07 50.17 -56.06
C VAL A 611 -37.91 49.38 -56.68
N LYS A 612 -37.06 50.01 -57.51
CA LYS A 612 -35.88 49.36 -58.09
C LYS A 612 -34.85 48.97 -57.03
N ILE A 613 -34.64 49.80 -56.00
CA ILE A 613 -33.77 49.46 -54.85
C ILE A 613 -34.37 48.29 -54.06
N LEU A 614 -35.68 48.32 -53.78
CA LEU A 614 -36.38 47.25 -53.07
C LEU A 614 -36.42 45.93 -53.85
N GLU A 615 -36.62 45.97 -55.17
CA GLU A 615 -36.58 44.79 -56.03
C GLU A 615 -35.17 44.21 -56.10
N GLN A 616 -34.13 45.04 -56.19
CA GLN A 616 -32.74 44.58 -56.11
C GLN A 616 -32.44 43.93 -54.77
N GLU A 617 -32.93 44.48 -53.67
CA GLU A 617 -32.73 43.92 -52.33
C GLU A 617 -33.53 42.63 -52.11
N LYS A 618 -34.77 42.57 -52.63
CA LYS A 618 -35.62 41.36 -52.62
C LYS A 618 -35.01 40.24 -53.45
N PHE A 619 -34.53 40.52 -54.66
CA PHE A 619 -33.85 39.52 -55.51
C PHE A 619 -32.55 39.01 -54.87
N ARG A 620 -31.82 39.87 -54.15
CA ARG A 620 -30.55 39.49 -53.51
C ARG A 620 -30.74 38.70 -52.21
N ARG A 621 -31.78 38.98 -51.42
CA ARG A 621 -32.12 38.20 -50.21
C ARG A 621 -32.76 36.84 -50.51
N LEU A 622 -33.45 36.69 -51.65
CA LEU A 622 -33.98 35.39 -52.11
C LEU A 622 -32.98 34.60 -52.98
N GLY A 623 -31.99 35.26 -53.58
CA GLY A 623 -30.95 34.64 -54.39
C GLY A 623 -29.72 34.12 -53.61
N SER A 624 -29.59 34.45 -52.33
CA SER A 624 -28.41 34.11 -51.51
C SER A 624 -28.24 32.60 -51.27
N ASP A 625 -29.31 31.81 -51.23
CA ASP A 625 -29.22 30.37 -50.90
C ASP A 625 -28.59 29.49 -51.98
N LYS A 626 -28.67 29.88 -53.27
CA LYS A 626 -28.12 29.07 -54.39
C LYS A 626 -26.68 29.43 -54.76
N ASP A 627 -26.26 30.68 -54.57
CA ASP A 627 -24.91 31.14 -54.88
C ASP A 627 -23.91 30.95 -53.73
N GLU A 628 -24.37 30.84 -52.47
CA GLU A 628 -23.51 30.48 -51.35
C GLU A 628 -22.86 29.11 -51.55
N ASN A 629 -23.59 28.11 -52.06
CA ASN A 629 -23.04 26.77 -52.31
C ASN A 629 -22.01 26.74 -53.46
N LYS A 630 -22.18 27.55 -54.51
CA LYS A 630 -21.20 27.66 -55.60
C LYS A 630 -19.96 28.43 -55.18
N LYS A 631 -20.10 29.51 -54.39
CA LYS A 631 -18.95 30.22 -53.81
C LYS A 631 -18.22 29.38 -52.75
N LEU A 632 -18.94 28.59 -51.95
CA LEU A 632 -18.37 27.60 -51.02
C LEU A 632 -17.52 26.54 -51.75
N GLN A 633 -17.94 26.06 -52.93
CA GLN A 633 -17.13 25.16 -53.75
C GLN A 633 -15.90 25.85 -54.36
N VAL A 634 -16.01 27.12 -54.78
CA VAL A 634 -14.89 27.87 -55.36
C VAL A 634 -13.87 28.28 -54.29
N ILE A 635 -14.32 28.63 -53.08
CA ILE A 635 -13.46 28.93 -51.93
C ILE A 635 -12.83 27.64 -51.40
N LYS A 636 -13.58 26.53 -51.28
CA LYS A 636 -12.99 25.20 -51.01
C LYS A 636 -11.92 24.86 -52.05
N ARG A 637 -12.19 25.01 -53.36
CA ARG A 637 -11.21 24.76 -54.44
C ARG A 637 -10.00 25.70 -54.39
N LYS A 638 -10.16 26.99 -54.09
CA LYS A 638 -9.05 27.95 -53.91
C LYS A 638 -8.21 27.63 -52.68
N ILE A 639 -8.84 27.14 -51.59
CA ILE A 639 -8.16 26.69 -50.38
C ILE A 639 -7.44 25.36 -50.61
N THR A 640 -8.02 24.41 -51.36
CA THR A 640 -7.30 23.19 -51.79
C THR A 640 -6.12 23.54 -52.71
N GLN A 641 -6.23 24.59 -53.53
CA GLN A 641 -5.12 25.11 -54.34
C GLN A 641 -4.06 25.87 -53.53
N GLN A 642 -4.41 26.52 -52.42
CA GLN A 642 -3.45 27.17 -51.52
C GLN A 642 -2.77 26.16 -50.58
N LEU A 643 -3.45 25.09 -50.18
CA LEU A 643 -2.85 23.93 -49.48
C LEU A 643 -1.81 23.22 -50.37
N LYS A 644 -2.02 23.19 -51.70
CA LYS A 644 -1.01 22.71 -52.68
C LYS A 644 0.27 23.56 -52.78
N LYS A 645 0.40 24.68 -52.05
CA LYS A 645 1.65 25.45 -51.94
C LYS A 645 2.51 25.10 -50.72
N VAL A 646 2.14 24.10 -49.93
CA VAL A 646 3.00 23.50 -48.88
C VAL A 646 3.31 22.01 -49.15
N ASP A 647 3.00 21.50 -50.35
CA ASP A 647 3.41 20.17 -50.80
C ASP A 647 4.87 20.16 -51.28
N VAL A 648 5.79 20.28 -50.32
CA VAL A 648 7.19 19.86 -50.51
C VAL A 648 7.34 18.37 -50.22
N ILE A 649 6.43 17.73 -49.47
CA ILE A 649 6.60 16.34 -49.02
C ILE A 649 5.96 15.33 -49.99
N GLU A 650 4.77 15.60 -50.56
CA GLU A 650 4.17 14.69 -51.57
C GLU A 650 4.94 14.69 -52.88
N LYS A 651 5.51 15.83 -53.29
CA LYS A 651 6.43 15.86 -54.43
C LYS A 651 7.72 15.12 -54.14
N ILE A 652 8.27 15.14 -52.91
CA ILE A 652 9.47 14.36 -52.59
C ILE A 652 9.16 12.86 -52.55
N ALA A 653 8.00 12.44 -52.03
CA ALA A 653 7.59 11.03 -52.02
C ALA A 653 7.32 10.51 -53.44
N GLU A 654 6.55 11.22 -54.27
CA GLU A 654 6.30 10.83 -55.66
C GLU A 654 7.55 10.94 -56.56
N THR A 655 8.44 11.91 -56.29
CA THR A 655 9.71 12.04 -57.03
C THR A 655 10.71 10.97 -56.58
N ASN A 656 10.74 10.61 -55.31
CA ASN A 656 11.56 9.50 -54.81
C ASN A 656 11.03 8.14 -55.28
N GLU A 657 9.71 7.92 -55.30
CA GLU A 657 9.14 6.71 -55.88
C GLU A 657 9.41 6.62 -57.40
N LYS A 658 9.28 7.73 -58.14
CA LYS A 658 9.64 7.77 -59.57
C LYS A 658 11.15 7.62 -59.81
N MET A 659 12.00 8.19 -58.95
CA MET A 659 13.46 8.04 -59.01
C MET A 659 13.89 6.63 -58.61
N ASP A 660 13.24 5.99 -57.63
CA ASP A 660 13.51 4.61 -57.23
C ASP A 660 13.03 3.63 -58.28
N GLN A 661 11.90 3.91 -58.94
CA GLN A 661 11.44 3.14 -60.09
C GLN A 661 12.38 3.30 -61.29
N GLN A 662 12.81 4.52 -61.61
CA GLN A 662 13.84 4.77 -62.63
C GLN A 662 15.17 4.09 -62.29
N ARG A 663 15.62 4.14 -61.03
CA ARG A 663 16.85 3.46 -60.58
C ARG A 663 16.72 1.95 -60.68
N LYS A 664 15.55 1.37 -60.36
CA LYS A 664 15.28 -0.07 -60.55
C LYS A 664 15.29 -0.46 -62.02
N ASP A 665 14.68 0.35 -62.88
CA ASP A 665 14.63 0.11 -64.33
C ASP A 665 16.01 0.25 -64.96
N GLU A 666 16.79 1.28 -64.58
CA GLU A 666 18.19 1.44 -65.02
C GLU A 666 19.09 0.31 -64.51
N ARG A 667 18.95 -0.10 -63.24
CA ARG A 667 19.67 -1.23 -62.65
C ARG A 667 19.38 -2.54 -63.38
N ALA A 668 18.13 -2.80 -63.75
CA ALA A 668 17.75 -4.01 -64.49
C ALA A 668 18.46 -4.13 -65.85
N ILE A 669 18.83 -3.02 -66.49
CA ILE A 669 19.52 -3.01 -67.79
C ILE A 669 20.95 -3.54 -67.68
N TRP A 670 21.69 -3.16 -66.64
CA TRP A 670 23.11 -3.47 -66.47
C TRP A 670 23.43 -4.57 -65.45
N LEU A 671 22.49 -4.96 -64.58
CA LEU A 671 22.67 -6.04 -63.60
C LEU A 671 22.60 -7.42 -64.29
N LYS A 672 23.60 -7.72 -65.12
CA LYS A 672 23.76 -8.99 -65.85
C LYS A 672 25.12 -9.59 -65.56
N THR A 673 25.20 -10.92 -65.59
CA THR A 673 26.47 -11.66 -65.45
C THR A 673 27.48 -11.20 -66.51
N GLY A 674 28.71 -10.92 -66.09
CA GLY A 674 29.79 -10.41 -66.94
C GLY A 674 29.98 -8.89 -66.94
N GLN A 675 29.08 -8.11 -66.33
CA GLN A 675 29.22 -6.64 -66.24
C GLN A 675 30.20 -6.21 -65.16
N ARG A 676 30.93 -5.11 -65.41
CA ARG A 676 31.83 -4.48 -64.43
C ARG A 676 31.02 -3.58 -63.51
N VAL A 677 31.17 -3.80 -62.21
CA VAL A 677 30.44 -3.08 -61.16
C VAL A 677 31.38 -2.72 -60.02
N ARG A 678 31.02 -1.67 -59.29
CA ARG A 678 31.69 -1.27 -58.05
C ARG A 678 30.67 -1.17 -56.94
N ILE A 679 31.12 -1.19 -55.69
CA ILE A 679 30.26 -0.91 -54.54
C ILE A 679 30.06 0.61 -54.47
N THR A 680 28.85 1.06 -54.16
CA THR A 680 28.56 2.47 -53.86
C THR A 680 29.60 3.02 -52.87
N GLY A 681 30.40 4.01 -53.28
CA GLY A 681 31.44 4.62 -52.44
C GLY A 681 32.81 3.92 -52.41
N SER A 682 33.01 2.82 -53.14
CA SER A 682 34.32 2.16 -53.28
C SER A 682 35.00 2.45 -54.62
N THR A 683 36.32 2.38 -54.66
CA THR A 683 37.14 2.54 -55.88
C THR A 683 37.42 1.23 -56.60
N SER A 684 37.15 0.09 -55.96
CA SER A 684 37.43 -1.25 -56.48
C SER A 684 36.38 -1.68 -57.50
N VAL A 685 36.83 -2.13 -58.67
CA VAL A 685 35.97 -2.62 -59.76
C VAL A 685 36.01 -4.13 -59.83
N GLY A 686 34.86 -4.78 -59.71
CA GLY A 686 34.69 -6.22 -59.86
C GLY A 686 33.75 -6.60 -61.00
N THR A 687 33.63 -7.89 -61.28
CA THR A 687 32.75 -8.44 -62.33
C THR A 687 31.63 -9.28 -61.73
N ILE A 688 30.40 -9.12 -62.19
CA ILE A 688 29.26 -9.93 -61.72
C ILE A 688 29.42 -11.36 -62.23
N GLU A 689 29.51 -12.32 -61.32
CA GLU A 689 29.62 -13.75 -61.66
C GLU A 689 28.28 -14.47 -61.53
N LYS A 690 27.50 -14.16 -60.48
CA LYS A 690 26.21 -14.81 -60.22
C LYS A 690 25.24 -13.85 -59.53
N ILE A 691 23.97 -13.89 -59.94
CA ILE A 691 22.89 -13.09 -59.34
C ILE A 691 21.85 -14.04 -58.74
N THR A 692 21.48 -13.84 -57.48
CA THR A 692 20.55 -14.68 -56.73
C THR A 692 19.53 -13.80 -56.01
N LYS A 693 18.33 -13.62 -56.58
CA LYS A 693 17.22 -12.77 -56.08
C LYS A 693 17.65 -11.37 -55.58
N THR A 694 18.17 -11.26 -54.36
CA THR A 694 18.61 -10.00 -53.74
C THR A 694 20.13 -9.85 -53.62
N LYS A 695 20.91 -10.92 -53.81
CA LYS A 695 22.37 -10.96 -53.61
C LYS A 695 23.12 -11.25 -54.91
N VAL A 696 24.19 -10.51 -55.13
CA VAL A 696 25.08 -10.56 -56.30
C VAL A 696 26.49 -10.96 -55.85
N VAL A 697 27.05 -11.98 -56.49
CA VAL A 697 28.44 -12.39 -56.28
C VAL A 697 29.32 -11.61 -57.26
N VAL A 698 30.19 -10.77 -56.71
CA VAL A 698 31.12 -9.92 -57.46
C VAL A 698 32.55 -10.46 -57.28
N ASN A 699 33.24 -10.67 -58.39
CA ASN A 699 34.61 -11.16 -58.44
C ASN A 699 35.59 -10.00 -58.74
N TYR A 700 36.51 -9.73 -57.82
CA TYR A 700 37.53 -8.69 -57.94
C TYR A 700 38.87 -9.23 -58.49
N GLY A 701 38.89 -10.47 -58.97
CA GLY A 701 40.08 -11.19 -59.43
C GLY A 701 40.80 -11.93 -58.30
N THR A 702 41.06 -11.27 -57.18
CA THR A 702 41.76 -11.85 -56.01
C THR A 702 40.82 -12.53 -55.00
N PHE A 703 39.57 -12.10 -54.92
CA PHE A 703 38.55 -12.69 -54.05
C PHE A 703 37.13 -12.44 -54.59
N LYS A 704 36.16 -13.20 -54.07
CA LYS A 704 34.74 -13.10 -54.40
C LYS A 704 33.94 -12.66 -53.17
N THR A 705 33.03 -11.70 -53.34
CA THR A 705 32.18 -11.21 -52.26
C THR A 705 30.72 -11.24 -52.69
N THR A 706 29.83 -11.58 -51.75
CA THR A 706 28.38 -11.53 -51.95
C THR A 706 27.84 -10.23 -51.39
N ILE A 707 27.21 -9.42 -52.24
CA ILE A 707 26.78 -8.05 -51.93
C ILE A 707 25.32 -7.91 -52.33
N ASN A 708 24.54 -7.09 -51.63
CA ASN A 708 23.17 -6.81 -52.06
C ASN A 708 23.20 -6.07 -53.41
N ALA A 709 22.26 -6.42 -54.30
CA ALA A 709 22.16 -5.77 -55.61
C ALA A 709 22.01 -4.25 -55.51
N ASP A 710 21.43 -3.77 -54.39
CA ASP A 710 21.15 -2.35 -54.16
C ASP A 710 22.38 -1.52 -53.78
N GLU A 711 23.48 -2.16 -53.42
CA GLU A 711 24.75 -1.54 -53.01
C GLU A 711 25.77 -1.51 -54.15
N LEU A 712 25.36 -1.85 -55.38
CA LEU A 712 26.22 -1.86 -56.56
C LEU A 712 25.91 -0.68 -57.50
N GLU A 713 26.97 -0.17 -58.15
CA GLU A 713 26.92 0.82 -59.22
C GLU A 713 27.64 0.28 -60.46
N ARG A 714 27.14 0.67 -61.63
CA ARG A 714 27.80 0.39 -62.91
C ARG A 714 29.08 1.23 -63.04
N VAL A 715 30.14 0.62 -63.54
CA VAL A 715 31.41 1.28 -63.87
C VAL A 715 31.43 1.74 -65.32
#